data_AF-A0A950XUB6-F1
#
_entry.id   AF-A0A950XUB6-F1
#
_cell.length_a   1.000
_cell.length_b   1.000
_cell.length_c   1.000
_cell.angle_alpha   90.00
_cell.angle_beta   90.00
_cell.angle_gamma   90.00
#
_symmetry.space_group_name_H-M   'P 1'
#
loop_
_entity.id
_entity.type
_entity.pdbx_description
1 polymer ?
#
loop_
_entity_poly.entity_id
_entity_poly.type
_entity_poly.pdbx_seq_one_letter_code
_entity_poly.pdbx_strand_id
1 'polypeptide(L)'
;MQSALAYCRIHPAIGIARIGNSPAEYFLGPESVDYNSIPAGGYKDPGEAAAPCLPRIKRQAVRFRVYGFDSAGACLGEITTESAKSMEWTVELANTKASYRRTALADNRDPEPRRARLRNKGIPADQRWKLNITPHARTLIGPSQTARFDDGRFMDIPVSLGEIQTDAQGRLIVLGGSGKAGAYDAAKRLKTSTDNDGWYDDVSDGPLTATVTLADGRIIMAAPAWVVVAHPDFAPALRHTVTEYDVFLDLARRRGVARPSARPSFAREIYPLLDRIAGKQWLDRRALMSFGNIQTQWRTLSQNVAGARQQREAVFADVSRHYMHGKDDAAQDSWLQLTPTQYQILKRWSEGEFESDWQPDASERSESIPFTPLPDDLDRAALDSYAGGILSAHLLDGQAPDIFLPGELLRLDHGKLAAGDLTKGMPCPWQAGFLNDAAACPKEVLGPKTYKDLCAIENQIAALPKDGTGEEVSRVLRERRDSLWLTRETWARGLGDEFPARAERLVHEWPHLGFVACGNREGRRFRWAERPCFVETERSEYLGTMAEYFHRLVNIECNRDFTAKAMELALQMLGDAKFSSDPKYAPFRYTPEDFDARLDQIYADLVENTMFKPVRWESGEITWDAIVDYDEDDDPVWRERVFHIGRASDRAIAERFRQMAPLNLTDGAWLQNTVTAGTMDGVKSRLAAIWFDEAGNGRAELNHSNVYDTLLRSLNIYMPPVTSRDFIEQDFVPSAFESPVFQLCVGLFPQRFLPELLGLTLYVEWEATPTMEPIAFMMAARHIDPQYYRMHAAIDNINVGHGAQAKEAIKLYLHQKREEGGDSVQQEHWQRIWRGYVAWATLGNGANEVIERLMTVDRKQIHLRSSLLLASDILPPFLMALRAGKDAISTFLNEKLSSHTQSWLKAWHVHEPPSAELLQGVRADLNVWLKAGIDEKDRFKNVSLSAETRKLLKLKPKHGVDLIDLNRSLLEDAYPKGIARRAAFPDIKAHYAAKFADLVRKKAPLALQSHRRVPWVMKAFHGKPEDMLQTLIDRGLIDIEHPAHSPFFTKLEFSGPMYKAFTEEEKNVMMDSIEALRTGGIHIVQAEPETSADAENAMLDLVKRRSNEMAYVWVQTVAPHQNGAPASMPEWVEGRPIKLMEVFARTPSLVNPGDPSHSRFFEMISPSGRMADLFAAEEVATVEAWIAQGARVPDGAAHEKAIPIAAAAAAGADKNVGAVSEHSDPPQGSFGDKRWRIGMGAVH
;
A
#
# COMPACT_ATOMS: atom_id res chain seq x y z
N MET A 1 12.43 35.93 -47.24
CA MET A 1 11.71 34.83 -46.58
C MET A 1 10.34 34.57 -47.22
N GLN A 2 9.39 35.52 -47.17
CA GLN A 2 8.01 35.26 -47.62
C GLN A 2 7.88 34.77 -49.08
N SER A 3 8.63 35.29 -50.05
CA SER A 3 8.57 34.84 -51.46
C SER A 3 9.14 33.44 -51.72
N ALA A 4 10.03 32.94 -50.84
CA ALA A 4 10.71 31.66 -50.99
C ALA A 4 10.13 30.55 -50.08
N LEU A 5 9.24 30.91 -49.15
CA LEU A 5 8.62 30.00 -48.19
C LEU A 5 7.68 29.01 -48.88
N ALA A 6 8.04 27.73 -48.87
CA ALA A 6 7.29 26.64 -49.47
C ALA A 6 6.47 25.84 -48.45
N TYR A 7 7.06 25.52 -47.29
CA TYR A 7 6.38 24.79 -46.21
C TYR A 7 6.92 25.18 -44.83
N CYS A 8 6.18 24.83 -43.78
CA CYS A 8 6.55 25.07 -42.38
C CYS A 8 6.66 23.76 -41.60
N ARG A 9 7.47 23.73 -40.55
CA ARG A 9 7.61 22.59 -39.63
C ARG A 9 7.69 23.04 -38.18
N ILE A 10 7.11 22.25 -37.29
CA ILE A 10 7.15 22.50 -35.84
C ILE A 10 8.37 21.81 -35.20
N HIS A 11 9.17 22.51 -34.40
CA HIS A 11 10.32 21.96 -33.69
C HIS A 11 10.28 22.31 -32.19
N PRO A 12 10.66 21.39 -31.28
CA PRO A 12 11.12 20.02 -31.58
C PRO A 12 10.01 19.14 -32.20
N ALA A 13 10.37 18.15 -33.00
CA ALA A 13 9.43 17.21 -33.60
C ALA A 13 8.77 16.32 -32.53
N ILE A 14 9.50 15.99 -31.47
CA ILE A 14 9.02 15.34 -30.25
C ILE A 14 9.56 16.13 -29.06
N GLY A 15 8.66 16.84 -28.36
CA GLY A 15 9.01 17.64 -27.20
C GLY A 15 8.83 16.90 -25.87
N ILE A 16 9.71 17.18 -24.89
CA ILE A 16 9.68 16.56 -23.56
C ILE A 16 9.36 17.61 -22.49
N ALA A 17 8.15 17.57 -21.97
CA ALA A 17 7.74 18.25 -20.74
C ALA A 17 7.85 17.27 -19.55
N ARG A 18 7.91 17.81 -18.33
CA ARG A 18 7.90 17.00 -17.10
C ARG A 18 6.94 17.58 -16.06
N ILE A 19 6.25 16.68 -15.37
CA ILE A 19 5.34 17.02 -14.27
C ILE A 19 6.08 17.71 -13.13
N GLY A 20 5.34 18.50 -12.36
CA GLY A 20 5.85 19.23 -11.19
C GLY A 20 4.67 19.81 -10.41
N ASN A 21 4.71 19.72 -9.08
CA ASN A 21 3.57 20.10 -8.24
C ASN A 21 3.50 21.61 -7.93
N SER A 22 4.40 22.44 -8.47
CA SER A 22 4.30 23.91 -8.34
C SER A 22 3.13 24.44 -9.19
N PRO A 23 2.17 25.18 -8.59
CA PRO A 23 1.00 25.67 -9.29
C PRO A 23 1.32 26.82 -10.27
N ALA A 24 2.42 27.53 -10.06
CA ALA A 24 2.74 28.75 -10.80
C ALA A 24 4.14 28.72 -11.45
N GLU A 25 5.14 28.11 -10.82
CA GLU A 25 6.51 28.17 -11.32
C GLU A 25 6.86 27.00 -12.25
N TYR A 26 7.61 27.32 -13.31
CA TYR A 26 8.15 26.37 -14.27
C TYR A 26 9.48 26.87 -14.82
N PHE A 27 10.21 25.99 -15.50
CA PHE A 27 11.39 26.34 -16.29
C PHE A 27 11.33 25.67 -17.66
N LEU A 28 12.02 26.25 -18.64
CA LEU A 28 12.10 25.65 -19.98
C LEU A 28 13.12 24.49 -19.97
N GLY A 29 12.74 23.39 -20.62
CA GLY A 29 13.64 22.29 -20.91
C GLY A 29 14.79 22.69 -21.85
N PRO A 30 15.73 21.76 -22.10
CA PRO A 30 16.92 22.03 -22.91
C PRO A 30 16.57 22.30 -24.38
N GLU A 31 17.09 23.42 -24.91
CA GLU A 31 17.02 23.77 -26.35
C GLU A 31 18.37 23.61 -27.06
N SER A 32 19.40 23.16 -26.34
CA SER A 32 20.70 22.78 -26.89
C SER A 32 21.20 21.51 -26.22
N VAL A 33 22.04 20.76 -26.92
CA VAL A 33 22.64 19.56 -26.34
C VAL A 33 23.49 19.91 -25.12
N ASP A 34 24.24 21.00 -25.13
CA ASP A 34 25.15 21.40 -24.06
C ASP A 34 24.45 22.10 -22.88
N TYR A 35 23.13 21.96 -22.78
CA TYR A 35 22.33 22.57 -21.72
C TYR A 35 22.64 21.95 -20.36
N ASN A 36 23.35 22.70 -19.51
CA ASN A 36 23.68 22.34 -18.14
C ASN A 36 23.27 23.44 -17.15
N SER A 37 22.36 24.36 -17.50
CA SER A 37 22.00 25.48 -16.62
C SER A 37 21.03 25.08 -15.53
N ILE A 38 21.25 25.63 -14.34
CA ILE A 38 20.36 25.50 -13.19
C ILE A 38 19.23 26.53 -13.38
N PRO A 39 17.95 26.14 -13.23
CA PRO A 39 16.85 27.09 -13.32
C PRO A 39 17.01 28.21 -12.30
N ALA A 40 16.53 29.41 -12.62
CA ALA A 40 16.55 30.53 -11.70
C ALA A 40 15.80 30.16 -10.39
N GLY A 41 16.48 30.31 -9.25
CA GLY A 41 15.96 29.94 -7.93
C GLY A 41 15.97 28.44 -7.61
N GLY A 42 16.48 27.59 -8.52
CA GLY A 42 16.52 26.13 -8.36
C GLY A 42 15.35 25.39 -9.02
N TYR A 43 15.31 24.08 -8.80
CA TYR A 43 14.30 23.16 -9.37
C TYR A 43 12.99 23.13 -8.59
N LYS A 44 12.98 23.68 -7.37
CA LYS A 44 11.76 23.84 -6.57
C LYS A 44 11.44 25.31 -6.36
N ASP A 45 10.15 25.62 -6.25
CA ASP A 45 9.68 26.94 -5.84
C ASP A 45 10.08 27.22 -4.37
N PRO A 46 9.97 28.48 -3.89
CA PRO A 46 10.34 28.81 -2.52
C PRO A 46 9.26 28.44 -1.48
N GLY A 47 8.14 27.83 -1.89
CA GLY A 47 6.92 27.75 -1.08
C GLY A 47 6.18 29.09 -0.95
N GLU A 48 5.01 29.10 -0.32
CA GLU A 48 4.25 30.34 -0.07
C GLU A 48 4.52 30.87 1.35
N ALA A 49 4.85 32.16 1.47
CA ALA A 49 5.06 32.78 2.79
C ALA A 49 3.74 33.02 3.56
N ALA A 50 2.61 33.11 2.85
CA ALA A 50 1.29 33.42 3.42
C ALA A 50 0.45 32.18 3.79
N ALA A 51 0.81 31.02 3.24
CA ALA A 51 0.21 29.71 3.53
C ALA A 51 1.37 28.70 3.59
N PRO A 52 1.58 27.95 4.69
CA PRO A 52 2.75 27.06 4.82
C PRO A 52 2.64 25.87 3.85
N CYS A 53 2.95 26.11 2.57
CA CYS A 53 3.13 25.07 1.58
C CYS A 53 4.62 24.94 1.30
N LEU A 54 5.07 23.70 1.25
CA LEU A 54 6.48 23.35 1.09
C LEU A 54 7.00 23.79 -0.27
N PRO A 55 8.33 23.82 -0.45
CA PRO A 55 8.95 23.88 -1.77
C PRO A 55 8.38 22.77 -2.66
N ARG A 56 7.71 23.17 -3.73
CA ARG A 56 7.14 22.28 -4.75
C ARG A 56 8.06 22.22 -5.96
N ILE A 57 8.11 21.08 -6.64
CA ILE A 57 8.90 20.90 -7.86
C ILE A 57 8.29 21.76 -8.98
N LYS A 58 9.12 22.62 -9.57
CA LYS A 58 8.75 23.41 -10.75
C LYS A 58 8.50 22.47 -11.92
N ARG A 59 7.48 22.76 -12.73
CA ARG A 59 7.23 22.01 -13.97
C ARG A 59 8.36 22.27 -14.97
N GLN A 60 8.79 21.25 -15.72
CA GLN A 60 9.64 21.46 -16.88
C GLN A 60 8.74 21.62 -18.10
N ALA A 61 8.73 22.80 -18.69
CA ALA A 61 7.96 23.10 -19.88
C ALA A 61 8.79 22.87 -21.15
N VAL A 62 8.13 22.45 -22.23
CA VAL A 62 8.76 22.40 -23.55
C VAL A 62 8.23 23.55 -24.40
N ARG A 63 9.13 24.18 -25.17
CA ARG A 63 8.79 25.25 -26.10
C ARG A 63 8.85 24.74 -27.53
N PHE A 64 7.76 24.92 -28.28
CA PHE A 64 7.66 24.61 -29.70
C PHE A 64 7.70 25.89 -30.54
N ARG A 65 8.40 25.79 -31.66
CA ARG A 65 8.63 26.86 -32.63
C ARG A 65 8.22 26.40 -34.02
N VAL A 66 7.86 27.32 -34.89
CA VAL A 66 7.60 27.02 -36.30
C VAL A 66 8.77 27.54 -37.14
N TYR A 67 9.36 26.71 -37.98
CA TYR A 67 10.40 27.11 -38.93
C TYR A 67 9.89 27.00 -40.36
N GLY A 68 10.25 27.98 -41.19
CA GLY A 68 9.93 28.02 -42.61
C GLY A 68 11.05 27.44 -43.47
N PHE A 69 10.70 26.74 -44.55
CA PHE A 69 11.63 26.11 -45.48
C PHE A 69 11.30 26.48 -46.93
N ASP A 70 12.33 26.51 -47.78
CA ASP A 70 12.14 26.63 -49.22
C ASP A 70 11.87 25.26 -49.89
N SER A 71 11.65 25.27 -51.21
CA SER A 71 11.39 24.04 -51.98
C SER A 71 12.61 23.11 -52.08
N ALA A 72 13.81 23.58 -51.76
CA ALA A 72 15.04 22.78 -51.71
C ALA A 72 15.29 22.20 -50.30
N GLY A 73 14.45 22.54 -49.32
CA GLY A 73 14.57 22.10 -47.93
C GLY A 73 15.54 22.91 -47.08
N ALA A 74 15.99 24.09 -47.55
CA ALA A 74 16.82 24.98 -46.76
C ALA A 74 15.96 25.72 -45.72
N CYS A 75 16.42 25.75 -44.47
CA CYS A 75 15.76 26.48 -43.40
C CYS A 75 15.89 27.99 -43.62
N LEU A 76 14.75 28.68 -43.76
CA LEU A 76 14.69 30.13 -43.97
C LEU A 76 14.71 30.91 -42.65
N GLY A 77 14.40 30.26 -41.53
CA GLY A 77 14.35 30.85 -40.19
C GLY A 77 13.04 30.57 -39.44
N GLU A 78 12.96 31.04 -38.19
CA GLU A 78 11.78 30.93 -37.32
C GLU A 78 10.66 31.86 -37.80
N ILE A 79 9.42 31.36 -37.76
CA ILE A 79 8.19 32.12 -37.97
C ILE A 79 7.68 32.61 -36.60
N THR A 80 7.46 33.91 -36.47
CA THR A 80 7.01 34.57 -35.24
C THR A 80 5.88 35.55 -35.56
N THR A 81 5.38 36.26 -34.54
CA THR A 81 4.44 37.39 -34.71
C THR A 81 4.96 38.53 -35.60
N GLU A 82 6.26 38.59 -35.90
CA GLU A 82 6.83 39.57 -36.83
C GLU A 82 6.62 39.18 -38.30
N SER A 83 6.61 37.88 -38.60
CA SER A 83 6.55 37.34 -39.97
C SER A 83 5.21 36.72 -40.34
N ALA A 84 4.37 36.41 -39.34
CA ALA A 84 3.01 35.90 -39.50
C ALA A 84 1.96 36.84 -38.90
N LYS A 85 0.82 36.97 -39.58
CA LYS A 85 -0.36 37.71 -39.11
C LYS A 85 -1.03 37.04 -37.92
N SER A 86 -1.10 35.70 -37.93
CA SER A 86 -1.58 34.90 -36.81
C SER A 86 -0.98 33.51 -36.83
N MET A 87 -0.89 32.91 -35.64
CA MET A 87 -0.48 31.54 -35.44
C MET A 87 -1.49 30.87 -34.51
N GLU A 88 -2.06 29.78 -35.00
CA GLU A 88 -3.01 28.96 -34.26
C GLU A 88 -2.34 27.65 -33.89
N TRP A 89 -2.37 27.31 -32.60
CA TRP A 89 -1.86 26.07 -32.07
C TRP A 89 -3.01 25.23 -31.55
N THR A 90 -3.03 23.94 -31.90
CA THR A 90 -3.96 22.97 -31.32
C THR A 90 -3.17 21.81 -30.73
N VAL A 91 -3.47 21.45 -29.48
CA VAL A 91 -2.80 20.38 -28.72
C VAL A 91 -3.85 19.43 -28.16
N GLU A 92 -3.62 18.14 -28.31
CA GLU A 92 -4.41 17.07 -27.72
C GLU A 92 -3.49 16.22 -26.81
N LEU A 93 -3.93 15.97 -25.57
CA LEU A 93 -3.20 15.14 -24.60
C LEU A 93 -4.11 14.04 -24.11
N ALA A 94 -3.56 12.85 -23.90
CA ALA A 94 -4.26 11.78 -23.21
C ALA A 94 -3.32 10.94 -22.35
N ASN A 95 -3.90 10.30 -21.32
CA ASN A 95 -3.31 9.19 -20.62
C ASN A 95 -4.17 7.94 -20.86
N THR A 96 -3.60 6.93 -21.50
CA THR A 96 -4.28 5.65 -21.78
C THR A 96 -3.58 4.47 -21.11
N LYS A 97 -2.72 4.72 -20.12
CA LYS A 97 -1.97 3.69 -19.40
C LYS A 97 -2.86 2.67 -18.73
N ALA A 98 -3.93 3.11 -18.08
CA ALA A 98 -4.82 2.25 -17.30
C ALA A 98 -5.67 1.33 -18.19
N SER A 99 -5.93 1.70 -19.44
CA SER A 99 -6.68 0.87 -20.40
C SER A 99 -5.79 -0.04 -21.26
N TYR A 100 -4.47 0.17 -21.24
CA TYR A 100 -3.51 -0.56 -22.06
C TYR A 100 -3.21 -1.96 -21.53
N ARG A 101 -2.34 -2.69 -22.25
CA ARG A 101 -1.86 -4.01 -21.84
C ARG A 101 -0.81 -3.91 -20.73
N ARG A 102 -0.77 -4.93 -19.88
CA ARG A 102 0.29 -5.21 -18.91
C ARG A 102 1.62 -5.38 -19.63
N THR A 103 2.68 -4.85 -19.05
CA THR A 103 4.02 -4.84 -19.65
C THR A 103 5.00 -5.83 -19.01
N ALA A 104 4.72 -6.31 -17.78
CA ALA A 104 5.53 -7.35 -17.13
C ALA A 104 5.48 -8.74 -17.80
N LEU A 105 4.51 -8.99 -18.69
CA LEU A 105 4.26 -10.28 -19.35
C LEU A 105 4.71 -10.33 -20.83
N ALA A 106 5.51 -9.37 -21.28
CA ALA A 106 5.95 -9.30 -22.68
C ALA A 106 7.14 -10.24 -22.99
N ASP A 107 7.05 -11.54 -22.68
CA ASP A 107 7.74 -12.54 -23.50
C ASP A 107 6.79 -12.85 -24.68
N ASN A 108 7.08 -12.29 -25.86
CA ASN A 108 6.28 -12.39 -27.08
C ASN A 108 6.20 -13.82 -27.68
N ARG A 109 6.47 -14.86 -26.89
CA ARG A 109 6.47 -16.26 -27.33
C ARG A 109 5.20 -17.04 -26.96
N ASP A 110 4.26 -16.43 -26.24
CA ASP A 110 3.01 -17.07 -25.82
C ASP A 110 1.80 -16.63 -26.67
N PRO A 111 0.94 -17.54 -27.18
CA PRO A 111 -0.19 -17.22 -28.07
C PRO A 111 -1.50 -16.82 -27.36
N GLU A 112 -1.43 -16.28 -26.13
CA GLU A 112 -2.64 -15.86 -25.38
C GLU A 112 -3.53 -14.81 -26.10
N PRO A 113 -4.85 -14.77 -25.82
CA PRO A 113 -5.78 -13.81 -26.41
C PRO A 113 -5.49 -12.38 -25.95
N ARG A 114 -5.53 -11.40 -26.87
CA ARG A 114 -5.21 -9.97 -26.62
C ARG A 114 -5.93 -9.34 -25.41
N ARG A 115 -7.10 -9.86 -25.00
CA ARG A 115 -7.89 -9.39 -23.84
C ARG A 115 -7.29 -9.78 -22.48
N ALA A 116 -6.65 -10.95 -22.35
CA ALA A 116 -6.08 -11.44 -21.07
C ALA A 116 -4.90 -10.59 -20.58
N ARG A 117 -4.32 -9.79 -21.47
CA ARG A 117 -3.16 -8.93 -21.22
C ARG A 117 -3.53 -7.51 -20.80
N LEU A 118 -4.79 -7.13 -20.64
CA LEU A 118 -5.18 -5.75 -20.31
C LEU A 118 -4.98 -5.42 -18.82
N ARG A 119 -4.55 -4.19 -18.53
CA ARG A 119 -4.75 -3.55 -17.22
C ARG A 119 -6.24 -3.26 -17.05
N ASN A 120 -6.68 -3.27 -15.79
CA ASN A 120 -8.08 -3.10 -15.42
C ASN A 120 -8.97 -4.03 -16.25
N LYS A 121 -8.59 -5.31 -16.35
CA LYS A 121 -9.27 -6.27 -17.24
C LYS A 121 -10.77 -6.36 -16.92
N GLY A 122 -11.14 -6.20 -15.65
CA GLY A 122 -12.51 -6.31 -15.18
C GLY A 122 -13.38 -5.07 -15.35
N ILE A 123 -12.97 -4.15 -16.23
CA ILE A 123 -13.85 -3.07 -16.67
C ILE A 123 -14.51 -3.49 -17.99
N PRO A 124 -15.86 -3.52 -18.05
CA PRO A 124 -16.61 -3.89 -19.23
C PRO A 124 -16.17 -3.13 -20.47
N ALA A 125 -16.14 -3.80 -21.62
CA ALA A 125 -15.57 -3.25 -22.85
C ALA A 125 -16.21 -1.92 -23.30
N ASP A 126 -17.51 -1.77 -23.09
CA ASP A 126 -18.30 -0.56 -23.34
C ASP A 126 -18.03 0.58 -22.33
N GLN A 127 -17.36 0.28 -21.21
CA GLN A 127 -16.99 1.23 -20.16
C GLN A 127 -15.49 1.53 -20.10
N ARG A 128 -14.64 0.79 -20.82
CA ARG A 128 -13.17 0.97 -20.80
C ARG A 128 -12.71 2.37 -21.20
N TRP A 129 -13.52 3.11 -21.96
CA TRP A 129 -13.21 4.50 -22.28
C TRP A 129 -13.07 5.36 -21.02
N LYS A 130 -13.75 5.00 -19.91
CA LYS A 130 -13.63 5.67 -18.60
C LYS A 130 -12.25 5.51 -17.95
N LEU A 131 -11.45 4.53 -18.38
CA LEU A 131 -10.08 4.34 -17.89
C LEU A 131 -9.08 5.30 -18.54
N ASN A 132 -9.47 5.93 -19.65
CA ASN A 132 -8.62 6.90 -20.34
C ASN A 132 -8.89 8.29 -19.81
N ILE A 133 -7.83 9.04 -19.53
CA ILE A 133 -7.94 10.46 -19.21
C ILE A 133 -7.77 11.21 -20.53
N THR A 134 -8.88 11.67 -21.11
CA THR A 134 -8.93 12.34 -22.43
C THR A 134 -9.63 13.70 -22.31
N PRO A 135 -8.95 14.74 -21.80
CA PRO A 135 -9.45 16.11 -21.85
C PRO A 135 -9.67 16.57 -23.29
N HIS A 136 -10.56 17.54 -23.54
CA HIS A 136 -10.77 18.03 -24.91
C HIS A 136 -9.50 18.74 -25.43
N ALA A 137 -9.26 18.68 -26.74
CA ALA A 137 -8.18 19.42 -27.37
C ALA A 137 -8.27 20.93 -27.07
N ARG A 138 -7.13 21.59 -26.92
CA ARG A 138 -7.04 23.02 -26.62
C ARG A 138 -6.41 23.77 -27.79
N THR A 139 -7.02 24.90 -28.13
CA THR A 139 -6.57 25.77 -29.23
C THR A 139 -6.25 27.17 -28.71
N LEU A 140 -5.09 27.69 -29.10
CA LEU A 140 -4.64 29.06 -28.81
C LEU A 140 -4.43 29.80 -30.13
N ILE A 141 -4.99 31.01 -30.25
CA ILE A 141 -4.93 31.86 -31.45
C ILE A 141 -4.22 33.17 -31.08
N GLY A 142 -2.94 33.26 -31.38
CA GLY A 142 -2.11 34.44 -31.09
C GLY A 142 -1.30 34.37 -29.80
N PRO A 143 -0.53 35.43 -29.50
CA PRO A 143 0.43 35.45 -28.40
C PRO A 143 -0.24 35.63 -27.03
N SER A 144 0.48 35.26 -25.96
CA SER A 144 0.11 35.51 -24.55
C SER A 144 -1.24 34.91 -24.12
N GLN A 145 -1.64 33.77 -24.70
CA GLN A 145 -2.84 33.04 -24.30
C GLN A 145 -2.50 31.83 -23.43
N THR A 146 -3.50 31.28 -22.74
CA THR A 146 -3.36 30.09 -21.89
C THR A 146 -4.64 29.25 -21.93
N ALA A 147 -4.50 27.92 -21.92
CA ALA A 147 -5.61 26.99 -21.78
C ALA A 147 -5.17 25.76 -20.95
N ARG A 148 -6.08 25.20 -20.15
CA ARG A 148 -5.81 24.09 -19.22
C ARG A 148 -6.54 22.83 -19.63
N PHE A 149 -5.94 21.66 -19.41
CA PHE A 149 -6.54 20.34 -19.66
C PHE A 149 -7.18 19.77 -18.38
N ASP A 150 -8.13 20.51 -17.79
CA ASP A 150 -8.74 20.27 -16.47
C ASP A 150 -10.12 19.57 -16.53
N ASP A 151 -10.58 19.21 -17.71
CA ASP A 151 -11.82 18.46 -17.98
C ASP A 151 -11.61 16.95 -18.17
N GLY A 152 -10.36 16.47 -18.00
CA GLY A 152 -10.03 15.04 -18.01
C GLY A 152 -10.53 14.31 -16.76
N ARG A 153 -10.93 13.05 -16.93
CA ARG A 153 -11.40 12.20 -15.84
C ARG A 153 -10.83 10.79 -15.94
N PHE A 154 -10.51 10.21 -14.79
CA PHE A 154 -10.32 8.77 -14.65
C PHE A 154 -11.49 8.22 -13.85
N MET A 155 -12.30 7.36 -14.47
CA MET A 155 -13.63 7.02 -13.94
C MET A 155 -14.41 8.32 -13.69
N ASP A 156 -14.78 8.60 -12.44
CA ASP A 156 -15.44 9.85 -12.05
C ASP A 156 -14.49 10.89 -11.42
N ILE A 157 -13.20 10.55 -11.28
CA ILE A 157 -12.18 11.37 -10.59
C ILE A 157 -11.60 12.41 -11.56
N PRO A 158 -11.66 13.72 -11.24
CA PRO A 158 -11.02 14.75 -12.05
C PRO A 158 -9.49 14.64 -12.03
N VAL A 159 -8.88 14.65 -13.21
CA VAL A 159 -7.43 14.61 -13.41
C VAL A 159 -7.04 15.62 -14.49
N SER A 160 -6.19 16.59 -14.11
CA SER A 160 -5.63 17.56 -15.06
C SER A 160 -4.36 17.00 -15.70
N LEU A 161 -4.25 17.09 -17.02
CA LEU A 161 -3.05 16.66 -17.76
C LEU A 161 -2.05 17.81 -18.01
N GLY A 162 -2.33 19.01 -17.50
CA GLY A 162 -1.45 20.17 -17.60
C GLY A 162 -2.10 21.38 -18.27
N GLU A 163 -1.28 22.22 -18.90
CA GLU A 163 -1.73 23.45 -19.56
C GLU A 163 -0.80 23.86 -20.72
N ILE A 164 -1.34 24.64 -21.64
CA ILE A 164 -0.61 25.22 -22.78
C ILE A 164 -0.66 26.74 -22.72
N GLN A 165 0.41 27.38 -23.18
CA GLN A 165 0.54 28.84 -23.22
C GLN A 165 1.21 29.28 -24.51
N THR A 166 0.98 30.52 -24.96
CA THR A 166 1.78 31.14 -26.02
C THR A 166 2.63 32.28 -25.47
N ASP A 167 3.90 32.35 -25.88
CA ASP A 167 4.77 33.47 -25.52
C ASP A 167 4.46 34.74 -26.35
N ALA A 168 5.15 35.84 -26.06
CA ALA A 168 4.96 37.11 -26.76
C ALA A 168 5.32 37.06 -28.26
N GLN A 169 6.10 36.06 -28.69
CA GLN A 169 6.46 35.82 -30.09
C GLN A 169 5.53 34.80 -30.77
N GLY A 170 4.53 34.28 -30.08
CA GLY A 170 3.56 33.30 -30.59
C GLY A 170 4.07 31.85 -30.54
N ARG A 171 5.15 31.56 -29.82
CA ARG A 171 5.65 30.19 -29.62
C ARG A 171 4.78 29.45 -28.61
N LEU A 172 4.57 28.17 -28.81
CA LEU A 172 3.80 27.33 -27.89
C LEU A 172 4.69 26.84 -26.75
N ILE A 173 4.20 26.93 -25.52
CA ILE A 173 4.80 26.36 -24.32
C ILE A 173 3.81 25.32 -23.77
N VAL A 174 4.26 24.09 -23.56
CA VAL A 174 3.45 23.01 -22.98
C VAL A 174 3.99 22.65 -21.60
N LEU A 175 3.10 22.65 -20.61
CA LEU A 175 3.38 22.26 -19.23
C LEU A 175 2.59 21.01 -18.87
N GLY A 176 3.25 20.07 -18.18
CA GLY A 176 2.61 18.84 -17.70
C GLY A 176 1.68 19.03 -16.50
N GLY A 177 1.11 17.91 -16.04
CA GLY A 177 0.33 17.81 -14.81
C GLY A 177 1.13 18.08 -13.52
N SER A 178 0.46 17.93 -12.38
CA SER A 178 1.01 18.22 -11.05
C SER A 178 1.70 17.02 -10.37
N GLY A 179 1.78 15.88 -11.04
CA GLY A 179 2.28 14.61 -10.52
C GLY A 179 1.26 13.83 -9.69
N LYS A 180 -0.03 14.05 -9.94
CA LYS A 180 -1.13 13.37 -9.24
C LYS A 180 -1.20 11.91 -9.66
N ALA A 181 -1.20 11.01 -8.68
CA ALA A 181 -1.47 9.58 -8.85
C ALA A 181 -2.36 9.08 -7.71
N GLY A 182 -3.11 8.02 -7.96
CA GLY A 182 -3.99 7.43 -6.95
C GLY A 182 -4.77 6.24 -7.48
N ALA A 183 -5.51 5.58 -6.59
CA ALA A 183 -6.45 4.53 -6.93
C ALA A 183 -7.89 5.09 -6.99
N TYR A 184 -8.74 4.53 -7.86
CA TYR A 184 -10.17 4.90 -7.84
C TYR A 184 -10.91 4.33 -6.61
N ASP A 185 -10.36 3.29 -6.01
CA ASP A 185 -10.87 2.62 -4.82
C ASP A 185 -9.77 2.66 -3.73
N ALA A 186 -10.10 3.26 -2.59
CA ALA A 186 -9.16 3.45 -1.48
C ALA A 186 -8.67 2.14 -0.85
N ALA A 187 -9.31 1.00 -1.12
CA ALA A 187 -8.85 -0.32 -0.70
C ALA A 187 -7.72 -0.87 -1.60
N LYS A 188 -7.57 -0.36 -2.83
CA LYS A 188 -6.54 -0.85 -3.77
C LYS A 188 -5.17 -0.30 -3.36
N ARG A 189 -4.25 -1.23 -3.06
CA ARG A 189 -2.84 -0.98 -2.75
C ARG A 189 -1.95 -1.28 -3.96
N LEU A 190 -0.74 -0.73 -3.98
CA LEU A 190 0.25 -1.08 -5.01
C LEU A 190 0.70 -2.52 -4.83
N LYS A 191 0.82 -3.26 -5.93
CA LYS A 191 1.20 -4.68 -5.94
C LYS A 191 2.48 -4.96 -6.70
N THR A 192 2.74 -4.19 -7.75
CA THR A 192 3.92 -4.37 -8.60
C THR A 192 4.50 -3.01 -9.02
N SER A 193 5.74 -3.00 -9.49
CA SER A 193 6.37 -1.78 -9.96
C SER A 193 5.89 -1.32 -11.35
N THR A 194 4.98 -2.05 -12.01
CA THR A 194 4.58 -1.75 -13.40
C THR A 194 3.08 -1.70 -13.60
N ASP A 195 2.37 -2.72 -13.16
CA ASP A 195 0.98 -2.98 -13.53
C ASP A 195 0.12 -3.07 -12.26
N ASN A 196 -0.62 -2.00 -11.96
CA ASN A 196 -1.49 -1.90 -10.79
C ASN A 196 -2.92 -1.55 -11.23
N ASP A 197 -3.84 -2.50 -11.13
CA ASP A 197 -5.24 -2.26 -11.47
C ASP A 197 -5.89 -1.30 -10.48
N GLY A 198 -6.74 -0.44 -11.02
CA GLY A 198 -7.45 0.62 -10.33
C GLY A 198 -6.66 1.91 -10.13
N TRP A 199 -5.41 1.94 -10.56
CA TRP A 199 -4.54 3.11 -10.44
C TRP A 199 -4.52 3.98 -11.70
N TYR A 200 -4.27 5.27 -11.50
CA TYR A 200 -4.03 6.26 -12.54
C TYR A 200 -2.88 7.19 -12.16
N ASP A 201 -2.35 7.92 -13.14
CA ASP A 201 -1.45 9.06 -12.97
C ASP A 201 -1.73 10.15 -14.02
N ASP A 202 -0.98 11.25 -14.00
CA ASP A 202 -1.14 12.40 -14.89
C ASP A 202 0.00 12.58 -15.91
N VAL A 203 0.80 11.54 -16.12
CA VAL A 203 1.69 11.43 -17.30
C VAL A 203 0.82 11.41 -18.55
N SER A 204 1.27 12.02 -19.64
CA SER A 204 0.47 12.05 -20.87
C SER A 204 1.33 12.26 -22.11
N ASP A 205 0.74 12.05 -23.27
CA ASP A 205 1.33 12.45 -24.53
C ASP A 205 0.25 12.72 -25.58
N GLY A 206 0.62 13.41 -26.65
CA GLY A 206 -0.26 13.55 -27.80
C GLY A 206 0.22 14.52 -28.87
N PRO A 207 -0.54 14.62 -29.97
CA PRO A 207 -0.18 15.42 -31.13
C PRO A 207 -0.39 16.91 -30.88
N LEU A 208 0.40 17.73 -31.58
CA LEU A 208 0.17 19.15 -31.73
C LEU A 208 0.38 19.63 -33.17
N THR A 209 -0.47 20.57 -33.56
CA THR A 209 -0.53 21.13 -34.91
C THR A 209 -0.46 22.65 -34.85
N ALA A 210 0.09 23.26 -35.90
CA ALA A 210 0.14 24.71 -36.03
C ALA A 210 -0.33 25.15 -37.43
N THR A 211 -1.19 26.16 -37.45
CA THR A 211 -1.63 26.84 -38.67
C THR A 211 -1.10 28.27 -38.66
N VAL A 212 -0.28 28.61 -39.67
CA VAL A 212 0.33 29.92 -39.82
C VAL A 212 -0.42 30.69 -40.89
N THR A 213 -0.94 31.88 -40.55
CA THR A 213 -1.42 32.84 -41.54
C THR A 213 -0.37 33.92 -41.74
N LEU A 214 0.22 33.99 -42.94
CA LEU A 214 1.24 34.99 -43.28
C LEU A 214 0.62 36.38 -43.48
N ALA A 215 1.47 37.41 -43.50
CA ALA A 215 1.04 38.79 -43.75
C ALA A 215 0.34 38.99 -45.09
N ASP A 216 0.68 38.20 -46.11
CA ASP A 216 0.09 38.22 -47.45
C ASP A 216 -1.24 37.42 -47.54
N GLY A 217 -1.71 36.84 -46.44
CA GLY A 217 -2.95 36.08 -46.36
C GLY A 217 -2.82 34.60 -46.71
N ARG A 218 -1.63 34.10 -47.10
CA ARG A 218 -1.42 32.66 -47.29
C ARG A 218 -1.54 31.92 -45.95
N ILE A 219 -2.25 30.80 -45.96
CA ILE A 219 -2.40 29.90 -44.83
C ILE A 219 -1.53 28.67 -45.08
N ILE A 220 -0.59 28.40 -44.16
CA ILE A 220 0.32 27.26 -44.23
C ILE A 220 0.10 26.41 -42.98
N MET A 221 -0.29 25.15 -43.17
CA MET A 221 -0.26 24.16 -42.11
C MET A 221 1.18 23.67 -41.93
N ALA A 222 1.72 23.81 -40.72
CA ALA A 222 3.04 23.28 -40.42
C ALA A 222 2.99 21.76 -40.24
N ALA A 223 4.07 21.06 -40.61
CA ALA A 223 4.22 19.65 -40.29
C ALA A 223 4.11 19.44 -38.76
N PRO A 224 3.23 18.53 -38.31
CA PRO A 224 2.83 18.45 -36.91
C PRO A 224 3.90 17.77 -36.04
N ALA A 225 3.88 18.05 -34.74
CA ALA A 225 4.83 17.52 -33.76
C ALA A 225 4.10 16.76 -32.65
N TRP A 226 4.86 16.14 -31.76
CA TRP A 226 4.32 15.42 -30.60
C TRP A 226 4.88 16.00 -29.31
N VAL A 227 4.11 15.94 -28.23
CA VAL A 227 4.58 16.25 -26.89
C VAL A 227 4.43 15.04 -25.98
N VAL A 228 5.44 14.80 -25.17
CA VAL A 228 5.41 13.83 -24.08
C VAL A 228 5.60 14.55 -22.76
N VAL A 229 4.70 14.30 -21.82
CA VAL A 229 4.76 14.76 -20.44
C VAL A 229 5.20 13.59 -19.57
N ALA A 230 6.44 13.61 -19.09
CA ALA A 230 7.02 12.52 -18.30
C ALA A 230 7.16 12.86 -16.80
N HIS A 231 7.63 11.89 -16.02
CA HIS A 231 8.03 12.11 -14.62
C HIS A 231 9.20 13.11 -14.50
N PRO A 232 9.46 13.68 -13.31
CA PRO A 232 10.59 14.57 -13.10
C PRO A 232 11.92 13.89 -13.41
N ASP A 233 12.90 14.68 -13.84
CA ASP A 233 14.29 14.25 -13.91
C ASP A 233 15.03 14.79 -12.69
N PHE A 234 15.40 13.90 -11.78
CA PHE A 234 16.10 14.26 -10.55
C PHE A 234 17.61 14.45 -10.74
N ALA A 235 18.13 14.33 -11.96
CA ALA A 235 19.53 14.60 -12.29
C ALA A 235 19.68 15.29 -13.66
N PRO A 236 18.99 16.42 -13.92
CA PRO A 236 18.81 16.96 -15.27
C PRO A 236 20.08 17.52 -15.91
N ALA A 237 21.11 17.78 -15.11
CA ALA A 237 22.44 18.19 -15.60
C ALA A 237 23.33 16.98 -15.99
N LEU A 238 22.86 15.75 -15.79
CA LEU A 238 23.55 14.52 -16.15
C LEU A 238 22.73 13.79 -17.22
N ARG A 239 23.32 13.60 -18.40
CA ARG A 239 22.64 12.89 -19.49
C ARG A 239 22.64 11.37 -19.24
N HIS A 240 21.61 10.70 -19.76
CA HIS A 240 21.50 9.25 -19.69
C HIS A 240 22.54 8.56 -20.59
N THR A 241 23.00 7.37 -20.21
CA THR A 241 23.96 6.58 -21.00
C THR A 241 23.41 6.28 -22.39
N VAL A 242 22.14 5.89 -22.44
CA VAL A 242 21.36 5.71 -23.67
C VAL A 242 20.18 6.66 -23.58
N THR A 243 20.04 7.54 -24.56
CA THR A 243 18.94 8.49 -24.67
C THR A 243 17.88 8.01 -25.66
N GLU A 244 16.68 8.60 -25.64
CA GLU A 244 15.65 8.25 -26.63
C GLU A 244 16.11 8.61 -28.06
N TYR A 245 16.94 9.66 -28.19
CA TYR A 245 17.60 9.99 -29.46
C TYR A 245 18.49 8.84 -29.96
N ASP A 246 19.28 8.23 -29.06
CA ASP A 246 20.16 7.10 -29.42
C ASP A 246 19.35 5.89 -29.92
N VAL A 247 18.20 5.63 -29.31
CA VAL A 247 17.28 4.53 -29.69
C VAL A 247 16.68 4.78 -31.07
N PHE A 248 16.18 5.98 -31.34
CA PHE A 248 15.61 6.33 -32.64
C PHE A 248 16.66 6.39 -33.75
N LEU A 249 17.87 6.87 -33.45
CA LEU A 249 18.99 6.87 -34.39
C LEU A 249 19.42 5.44 -34.76
N ASP A 250 19.51 4.55 -33.77
CA ASP A 250 19.84 3.14 -34.01
C ASP A 250 18.77 2.46 -34.87
N LEU A 251 17.48 2.68 -34.59
CA LEU A 251 16.38 2.16 -35.42
C LEU A 251 16.47 2.66 -36.86
N ALA A 252 16.71 3.96 -37.04
CA ALA A 252 16.83 4.56 -38.37
C ALA A 252 18.03 4.02 -39.15
N ARG A 253 19.16 3.74 -38.49
CA ARG A 253 20.32 3.09 -39.10
C ARG A 253 20.02 1.66 -39.51
N ARG A 254 19.36 0.87 -38.66
CA ARG A 254 18.95 -0.51 -38.98
C ARG A 254 17.98 -0.58 -40.16
N ARG A 255 17.15 0.45 -40.36
CA ARG A 255 16.20 0.57 -41.47
C ARG A 255 16.78 1.24 -42.72
N GLY A 256 18.05 1.64 -42.70
CA GLY A 256 18.72 2.28 -43.85
C GLY A 256 18.28 3.72 -44.12
N VAL A 257 17.51 4.34 -43.21
CA VAL A 257 17.09 5.75 -43.28
C VAL A 257 18.26 6.67 -42.94
N ALA A 258 19.08 6.28 -41.96
CA ALA A 258 20.31 6.98 -41.60
C ALA A 258 21.54 6.12 -41.95
N ARG A 259 22.61 6.72 -42.49
CA ARG A 259 23.86 6.01 -42.77
C ARG A 259 24.85 6.15 -41.61
N PRO A 260 25.51 5.07 -41.18
CA PRO A 260 26.60 5.18 -40.21
C PRO A 260 27.80 5.93 -40.82
N SER A 261 28.58 6.60 -39.97
CA SER A 261 29.82 7.25 -40.37
C SER A 261 30.85 6.22 -40.86
N ALA A 262 31.62 6.57 -41.89
CA ALA A 262 32.68 5.70 -42.42
C ALA A 262 33.74 5.40 -41.33
N ARG A 263 34.07 6.39 -40.50
CA ARG A 263 34.83 6.25 -39.25
C ARG A 263 34.14 7.08 -38.16
N PRO A 264 33.99 6.56 -36.93
CA PRO A 264 33.38 7.33 -35.85
C PRO A 264 34.27 8.51 -35.49
N SER A 265 33.66 9.66 -35.22
CA SER A 265 34.38 10.84 -34.70
C SER A 265 34.56 10.74 -33.19
N PHE A 266 35.77 11.01 -32.69
CA PHE A 266 35.97 11.05 -31.25
C PHE A 266 35.16 12.18 -30.63
N ALA A 267 35.21 13.38 -31.19
CA ALA A 267 34.53 14.55 -30.65
C ALA A 267 32.99 14.43 -30.70
N ARG A 268 32.43 13.86 -31.78
CA ARG A 268 30.97 13.86 -32.02
C ARG A 268 30.24 12.60 -31.58
N GLU A 269 30.89 11.43 -31.64
CA GLU A 269 30.22 10.13 -31.42
C GLU A 269 30.77 9.37 -30.19
N ILE A 270 32.06 9.47 -29.88
CA ILE A 270 32.68 8.68 -28.80
C ILE A 270 32.74 9.44 -27.47
N TYR A 271 33.26 10.67 -27.49
CA TYR A 271 33.41 11.50 -26.29
C TYR A 271 32.08 11.71 -25.56
N PRO A 272 30.98 12.12 -26.24
CA PRO A 272 29.70 12.30 -25.54
C PRO A 272 29.19 11.02 -24.89
N LEU A 273 29.41 9.86 -25.51
CA LEU A 273 29.00 8.56 -24.96
C LEU A 273 29.82 8.18 -23.73
N LEU A 274 31.14 8.32 -23.79
CA LEU A 274 32.02 8.05 -22.64
C LEU A 274 31.81 9.05 -21.50
N ASP A 275 31.53 10.32 -21.81
CA ASP A 275 31.25 11.34 -20.80
C ASP A 275 29.93 11.08 -20.07
N ARG A 276 28.87 10.65 -20.79
CA ARG A 276 27.60 10.16 -20.20
C ARG A 276 27.84 8.99 -19.25
N ILE A 277 28.65 8.00 -19.67
CA ILE A 277 29.00 6.83 -18.84
C ILE A 277 29.78 7.27 -17.60
N ALA A 278 30.78 8.15 -17.75
CA ALA A 278 31.55 8.67 -16.64
C ALA A 278 30.70 9.52 -15.68
N GLY A 279 29.70 10.23 -16.18
CA GLY A 279 28.75 11.02 -15.39
C GLY A 279 27.91 10.17 -14.42
N LYS A 280 27.71 8.87 -14.70
CA LYS A 280 27.00 7.97 -13.78
C LYS A 280 27.69 7.80 -12.42
N GLN A 281 28.97 8.16 -12.29
CA GLN A 281 29.67 8.18 -11.00
C GLN A 281 28.99 9.03 -9.91
N TRP A 282 28.18 10.00 -10.31
CA TRP A 282 27.45 10.90 -9.43
C TRP A 282 26.10 10.33 -8.95
N LEU A 283 25.65 9.24 -9.56
CA LEU A 283 24.32 8.62 -9.34
C LEU A 283 24.40 7.18 -8.81
N ASP A 284 25.55 6.53 -8.92
CA ASP A 284 25.79 5.16 -8.46
C ASP A 284 27.27 4.98 -8.03
N ARG A 285 27.51 4.43 -6.83
CA ARG A 285 28.86 4.20 -6.31
C ARG A 285 29.64 3.16 -7.12
N ARG A 286 28.97 2.18 -7.73
CA ARG A 286 29.61 1.18 -8.60
C ARG A 286 30.12 1.81 -9.88
N ALA A 287 29.37 2.77 -10.44
CA ALA A 287 29.82 3.57 -11.57
C ALA A 287 31.02 4.45 -11.20
N LEU A 288 31.05 4.99 -9.98
CA LEU A 288 32.22 5.72 -9.48
C LEU A 288 33.48 4.83 -9.44
N MET A 289 33.35 3.62 -8.91
CA MET A 289 34.47 2.68 -8.83
C MET A 289 34.98 2.23 -10.20
N SER A 290 34.07 2.07 -11.18
CA SER A 290 34.40 1.54 -12.50
C SER A 290 34.81 2.62 -13.52
N PHE A 291 34.16 3.78 -13.49
CA PHE A 291 34.25 4.79 -14.55
C PHE A 291 34.76 6.16 -14.06
N GLY A 292 34.95 6.37 -12.76
CA GLY A 292 35.38 7.66 -12.19
C GLY A 292 36.73 8.17 -12.72
N ASN A 293 37.59 7.26 -13.21
CA ASN A 293 38.89 7.60 -13.77
C ASN A 293 38.88 7.97 -15.27
N ILE A 294 37.76 7.80 -15.98
CA ILE A 294 37.70 8.10 -17.42
C ILE A 294 37.96 9.61 -17.65
N GLN A 295 37.40 10.47 -16.80
CA GLN A 295 37.49 11.93 -16.94
C GLN A 295 38.93 12.47 -16.85
N THR A 296 39.86 11.72 -16.26
CA THR A 296 41.28 12.12 -16.17
C THR A 296 42.11 11.67 -17.37
N GLN A 297 41.52 10.91 -18.30
CA GLN A 297 42.25 10.21 -19.37
C GLN A 297 41.89 10.70 -20.79
N TRP A 298 41.11 11.77 -20.95
CA TRP A 298 40.62 12.24 -22.26
C TRP A 298 41.71 12.46 -23.32
N ARG A 299 42.87 12.99 -22.91
CA ARG A 299 44.03 13.17 -23.82
C ARG A 299 44.56 11.85 -24.37
N THR A 300 44.56 10.79 -23.57
CA THR A 300 45.02 9.45 -24.00
C THR A 300 43.92 8.75 -24.80
N LEU A 301 42.67 8.81 -24.36
CA LEU A 301 41.54 8.12 -24.98
C LEU A 301 41.18 8.66 -26.37
N SER A 302 41.48 9.93 -26.64
CA SER A 302 41.25 10.59 -27.94
C SER A 302 42.26 10.21 -29.02
N GLN A 303 43.40 9.62 -28.66
CA GLN A 303 44.45 9.27 -29.62
C GLN A 303 44.22 7.87 -30.21
N ASN A 304 44.40 7.73 -31.52
CA ASN A 304 44.32 6.44 -32.23
C ASN A 304 45.69 5.75 -32.41
N VAL A 305 46.72 6.16 -31.65
CA VAL A 305 48.07 5.57 -31.67
C VAL A 305 48.14 4.25 -30.90
N ALA A 306 49.14 3.42 -31.21
CA ALA A 306 49.36 2.10 -30.58
C ALA A 306 49.54 2.18 -29.05
N GLY A 307 50.24 3.22 -28.55
CA GLY A 307 50.49 3.41 -27.12
C GLY A 307 49.24 3.71 -26.27
N ALA A 308 48.13 4.10 -26.90
CA ALA A 308 46.85 4.36 -26.24
C ALA A 308 45.87 3.17 -26.34
N ARG A 309 46.21 2.14 -27.13
CA ARG A 309 45.30 1.02 -27.43
C ARG A 309 44.89 0.23 -26.18
N GLN A 310 45.85 -0.09 -25.32
CA GLN A 310 45.60 -0.86 -24.10
C GLN A 310 44.58 -0.16 -23.18
N GLN A 311 44.67 1.16 -23.06
CA GLN A 311 43.73 1.95 -22.25
C GLN A 311 42.34 1.98 -22.88
N ARG A 312 42.22 2.14 -24.20
CA ARG A 312 40.92 2.09 -24.89
C ARG A 312 40.26 0.71 -24.78
N GLU A 313 41.03 -0.36 -24.93
CA GLU A 313 40.55 -1.75 -24.76
C GLU A 313 40.10 -2.02 -23.32
N ALA A 314 40.84 -1.52 -22.32
CA ALA A 314 40.44 -1.65 -20.91
C ALA A 314 39.11 -0.95 -20.62
N VAL A 315 38.96 0.31 -21.04
CA VAL A 315 37.71 1.06 -20.88
C VAL A 315 36.56 0.37 -21.61
N PHE A 316 36.78 -0.09 -22.84
CA PHE A 316 35.75 -0.82 -23.60
C PHE A 316 35.34 -2.14 -22.93
N ALA A 317 36.29 -2.89 -22.35
CA ALA A 317 36.01 -4.13 -21.64
C ALA A 317 35.17 -3.87 -20.37
N ASP A 318 35.49 -2.82 -19.61
CA ASP A 318 34.72 -2.44 -18.42
C ASP A 318 33.31 -1.96 -18.79
N VAL A 319 33.16 -1.12 -19.83
CA VAL A 319 31.84 -0.71 -20.34
C VAL A 319 31.05 -1.93 -20.81
N SER A 320 31.66 -2.81 -21.60
CA SER A 320 30.98 -4.01 -22.09
C SER A 320 30.51 -4.92 -20.95
N ARG A 321 31.31 -5.08 -19.89
CA ARG A 321 30.95 -5.90 -18.72
C ARG A 321 29.70 -5.39 -18.00
N HIS A 322 29.49 -4.08 -17.94
CA HIS A 322 28.37 -3.47 -17.22
C HIS A 322 27.13 -3.27 -18.09
N TYR A 323 27.29 -3.16 -19.41
CA TYR A 323 26.20 -2.80 -20.32
C TYR A 323 25.86 -3.88 -21.36
N MET A 324 26.47 -5.08 -21.29
CA MET A 324 26.17 -6.23 -22.15
C MET A 324 25.99 -7.50 -21.31
N HIS A 325 24.80 -8.13 -21.34
CA HIS A 325 24.57 -9.45 -20.73
C HIS A 325 24.23 -10.52 -21.78
N GLY A 326 24.83 -11.71 -21.60
CA GLY A 326 24.38 -12.97 -22.20
C GLY A 326 23.17 -13.55 -21.46
N LYS A 327 22.40 -14.40 -22.13
CA LYS A 327 21.03 -14.84 -21.77
C LYS A 327 20.82 -15.56 -20.41
N ASP A 328 21.84 -15.80 -19.58
CA ASP A 328 21.76 -16.85 -18.53
C ASP A 328 21.86 -16.40 -17.06
N ASP A 329 22.04 -15.12 -16.70
CA ASP A 329 22.10 -14.69 -15.29
C ASP A 329 20.91 -13.80 -14.89
N ALA A 330 19.89 -14.43 -14.30
CA ALA A 330 18.59 -13.84 -14.02
C ALA A 330 18.47 -13.04 -12.70
N ALA A 331 19.55 -12.47 -12.12
CA ALA A 331 19.42 -11.90 -10.76
C ALA A 331 20.31 -10.72 -10.32
N GLN A 332 21.15 -10.09 -11.14
CA GLN A 332 21.91 -8.92 -10.66
C GLN A 332 21.96 -7.77 -11.68
N ASP A 333 21.24 -6.69 -11.35
CA ASP A 333 21.34 -5.30 -11.85
C ASP A 333 21.39 -5.08 -13.38
N SER A 334 20.22 -4.96 -14.00
CA SER A 334 20.08 -4.58 -15.41
C SER A 334 20.34 -3.08 -15.63
N TRP A 335 21.58 -2.70 -15.91
CA TRP A 335 21.86 -1.39 -16.51
C TRP A 335 21.34 -1.45 -17.95
N LEU A 336 20.68 -0.38 -18.45
CA LEU A 336 20.08 -0.40 -19.80
C LEU A 336 21.17 -0.71 -20.84
N GLN A 337 20.98 -1.78 -21.63
CA GLN A 337 22.00 -2.23 -22.59
C GLN A 337 22.29 -1.15 -23.64
N LEU A 338 23.56 -1.03 -24.03
CA LEU A 338 23.95 -0.14 -25.14
C LEU A 338 23.21 -0.54 -26.41
N THR A 339 22.85 0.44 -27.25
CA THR A 339 22.32 0.11 -28.58
C THR A 339 23.40 -0.58 -29.42
N PRO A 340 23.04 -1.46 -30.37
CA PRO A 340 24.00 -2.04 -31.29
C PRO A 340 24.86 -1.00 -32.01
N THR A 341 24.29 0.14 -32.38
CA THR A 341 25.03 1.27 -32.93
C THR A 341 26.09 1.80 -31.97
N GLN A 342 25.74 2.08 -30.72
CA GLN A 342 26.69 2.58 -29.70
C GLN A 342 27.80 1.55 -29.42
N TYR A 343 27.43 0.27 -29.31
CA TYR A 343 28.40 -0.81 -29.12
C TYR A 343 29.41 -0.87 -30.27
N GLN A 344 28.95 -0.81 -31.53
CA GLN A 344 29.85 -0.83 -32.69
C GLN A 344 30.76 0.40 -32.74
N ILE A 345 30.26 1.58 -32.37
CA ILE A 345 31.08 2.81 -32.27
C ILE A 345 32.21 2.61 -31.25
N LEU A 346 31.90 2.13 -30.04
CA LEU A 346 32.91 1.91 -29.00
C LEU A 346 33.87 0.78 -29.34
N LYS A 347 33.41 -0.27 -30.02
CA LYS A 347 34.28 -1.35 -30.49
C LYS A 347 35.30 -0.85 -31.50
N ARG A 348 34.87 -0.11 -32.52
CA ARG A 348 35.78 0.48 -33.52
C ARG A 348 36.75 1.48 -32.90
N TRP A 349 36.29 2.25 -31.92
CA TRP A 349 37.15 3.14 -31.13
C TRP A 349 38.25 2.38 -30.38
N SER A 350 37.91 1.29 -29.70
CA SER A 350 38.89 0.49 -28.95
C SER A 350 39.95 -0.11 -29.88
N GLU A 351 39.54 -0.57 -31.06
CA GLU A 351 40.39 -1.09 -32.13
C GLU A 351 41.25 0.00 -32.82
N GLY A 352 40.94 1.29 -32.62
CA GLY A 352 41.66 2.42 -33.21
C GLY A 352 41.11 2.91 -34.55
N GLU A 353 39.96 2.43 -34.99
CA GLU A 353 39.31 2.77 -36.26
C GLU A 353 38.41 4.01 -36.18
N PHE A 354 38.94 5.13 -35.69
CA PHE A 354 38.18 6.37 -35.48
C PHE A 354 38.97 7.62 -35.87
N GLU A 355 38.26 8.73 -36.03
CA GLU A 355 38.85 10.06 -36.27
C GLU A 355 39.27 10.69 -34.93
N SER A 356 40.57 10.94 -34.77
CA SER A 356 41.15 11.60 -33.59
C SER A 356 40.98 13.13 -33.68
N ASP A 357 39.74 13.61 -33.71
CA ASP A 357 39.35 15.01 -33.97
C ASP A 357 39.07 15.84 -32.71
N TRP A 358 39.43 15.33 -31.53
CA TRP A 358 39.20 16.01 -30.24
C TRP A 358 40.20 17.14 -29.98
N GLN A 359 39.69 18.29 -29.55
CA GLN A 359 40.49 19.46 -29.16
C GLN A 359 40.29 19.78 -27.68
N PRO A 360 41.34 19.77 -26.84
CA PRO A 360 41.22 19.98 -25.39
C PRO A 360 40.57 21.32 -25.01
N ASP A 361 40.93 22.40 -25.74
CA ASP A 361 40.55 23.77 -25.41
C ASP A 361 39.21 24.20 -26.03
N ALA A 362 38.61 23.37 -26.90
CA ALA A 362 37.31 23.65 -27.51
C ALA A 362 36.12 23.34 -26.57
N SER A 363 36.39 22.74 -25.40
CA SER A 363 35.40 22.28 -24.42
C SER A 363 34.89 23.38 -23.49
N GLU A 364 35.52 24.56 -23.49
CA GLU A 364 34.97 25.80 -22.92
C GLU A 364 34.36 26.65 -24.04
N ARG A 365 33.25 26.20 -24.65
CA ARG A 365 32.46 27.13 -25.47
C ARG A 365 31.87 28.18 -24.53
N SER A 366 32.40 29.39 -24.66
CA SER A 366 31.99 30.61 -23.97
C SER A 366 30.47 30.73 -23.86
N GLU A 367 29.96 30.95 -22.65
CA GLU A 367 28.57 31.28 -22.33
C GLU A 367 28.09 32.61 -22.98
N SER A 368 28.87 33.20 -23.90
CA SER A 368 28.72 34.57 -24.39
C SER A 368 28.34 34.71 -25.88
N ILE A 369 28.04 33.62 -26.61
CA ILE A 369 27.52 33.73 -27.98
C ILE A 369 26.00 33.50 -27.94
N PRO A 370 25.16 34.42 -28.43
CA PRO A 370 23.74 34.16 -28.56
C PRO A 370 23.53 32.96 -29.48
N PHE A 371 23.11 31.84 -28.89
CA PHE A 371 22.77 30.61 -29.60
C PHE A 371 21.44 30.81 -30.32
N THR A 372 21.45 30.83 -31.65
CA THR A 372 20.23 30.74 -32.45
C THR A 372 19.95 29.25 -32.69
N PRO A 373 18.95 28.63 -32.02
CA PRO A 373 18.70 27.20 -32.17
C PRO A 373 18.31 26.87 -33.61
N LEU A 374 18.99 25.89 -34.19
CA LEU A 374 18.59 25.27 -35.45
C LEU A 374 17.56 24.15 -35.19
N PRO A 375 16.70 23.83 -36.17
CA PRO A 375 15.69 22.78 -36.04
C PRO A 375 16.21 21.44 -35.50
N ASP A 376 17.31 20.94 -36.06
CA ASP A 376 17.89 19.64 -35.67
C ASP A 376 18.49 19.67 -34.25
N ASP A 377 18.98 20.83 -33.79
CA ASP A 377 19.50 21.00 -32.43
C ASP A 377 18.37 20.90 -31.40
N LEU A 378 17.19 21.47 -31.72
CA LEU A 378 15.99 21.38 -30.87
C LEU A 378 15.49 19.93 -30.78
N ASP A 379 15.40 19.25 -31.91
CA ASP A 379 14.95 17.86 -31.99
C ASP A 379 15.87 16.93 -31.16
N ARG A 380 17.19 17.13 -31.28
CA ARG A 380 18.17 16.37 -30.50
C ARG A 380 18.14 16.74 -29.02
N ALA A 381 18.11 18.03 -28.67
CA ALA A 381 18.15 18.48 -27.27
C ALA A 381 16.99 17.94 -26.45
N ALA A 382 15.78 17.92 -27.02
CA ALA A 382 14.60 17.36 -26.36
C ALA A 382 14.79 15.87 -26.03
N LEU A 383 15.21 15.06 -27.00
CA LEU A 383 15.31 13.61 -26.85
C LEU A 383 16.59 13.16 -26.11
N ASP A 384 17.69 13.91 -26.18
CA ASP A 384 18.91 13.64 -25.40
C ASP A 384 18.68 13.83 -23.89
N SER A 385 17.66 14.60 -23.51
CA SER A 385 17.26 14.83 -22.11
C SER A 385 16.39 13.72 -21.52
N TYR A 386 16.09 12.67 -22.29
CA TYR A 386 15.20 11.60 -21.90
C TYR A 386 15.88 10.23 -21.97
N ALA A 387 15.64 9.38 -20.98
CA ALA A 387 16.21 8.04 -20.90
C ALA A 387 15.67 7.14 -22.02
N GLY A 388 16.57 6.49 -22.74
CA GLY A 388 16.23 5.68 -23.90
C GLY A 388 15.45 4.41 -23.55
N GLY A 389 14.51 4.04 -24.42
CA GLY A 389 13.80 2.76 -24.39
C GLY A 389 12.56 2.75 -23.51
N ILE A 390 12.30 3.80 -22.73
CA ILE A 390 11.13 3.86 -21.83
C ILE A 390 9.86 4.30 -22.57
N LEU A 391 9.97 5.26 -23.51
CA LEU A 391 8.82 5.77 -24.29
C LEU A 391 8.37 4.81 -25.39
N SER A 392 9.23 3.88 -25.77
CA SER A 392 9.07 3.13 -27.02
C SER A 392 9.32 1.62 -26.88
N ALA A 393 9.59 1.10 -25.67
CA ALA A 393 9.78 -0.34 -25.45
C ALA A 393 8.63 -1.18 -26.04
N HIS A 394 7.37 -0.78 -25.84
CA HIS A 394 6.21 -1.50 -26.39
C HIS A 394 5.98 -1.27 -27.90
N LEU A 395 6.69 -0.32 -28.50
CA LEU A 395 6.61 0.07 -29.92
C LEU A 395 7.81 -0.38 -30.76
N LEU A 396 8.88 -0.90 -30.14
CA LEU A 396 10.12 -1.30 -30.81
C LEU A 396 10.33 -2.82 -30.91
N ASP A 397 9.41 -3.60 -30.35
CA ASP A 397 9.35 -5.04 -30.59
C ASP A 397 9.13 -5.31 -32.09
N GLY A 398 9.88 -6.24 -32.67
CA GLY A 398 10.05 -6.47 -34.12
C GLY A 398 8.81 -6.79 -34.96
N GLN A 399 7.60 -6.61 -34.43
CA GLN A 399 6.32 -6.66 -35.12
C GLN A 399 5.56 -5.32 -35.15
N ALA A 400 6.08 -4.26 -34.54
CA ALA A 400 5.41 -2.96 -34.51
C ALA A 400 5.48 -2.23 -35.88
N PRO A 401 4.37 -1.59 -36.31
CA PRO A 401 4.36 -0.79 -37.54
C PRO A 401 5.35 0.36 -37.47
N ASP A 402 5.83 0.83 -38.62
CA ASP A 402 6.68 2.01 -38.67
C ASP A 402 5.93 3.23 -38.11
N ILE A 403 6.35 3.69 -36.92
CA ILE A 403 5.77 4.85 -36.22
C ILE A 403 6.30 6.18 -36.76
N PHE A 404 7.34 6.16 -37.59
CA PHE A 404 7.88 7.36 -38.22
C PHE A 404 7.30 7.55 -39.62
N LEU A 405 7.27 8.80 -40.07
CA LEU A 405 6.99 9.12 -41.46
C LEU A 405 8.10 8.55 -42.36
N PRO A 406 7.75 7.92 -43.51
CA PRO A 406 8.75 7.35 -44.41
C PRO A 406 9.81 8.37 -44.85
N GLY A 407 11.08 8.06 -44.58
CA GLY A 407 12.21 8.92 -44.96
C GLY A 407 12.48 10.11 -44.04
N GLU A 408 11.71 10.28 -42.95
CA GLU A 408 11.90 11.37 -41.98
C GLU A 408 12.35 10.83 -40.62
N LEU A 409 13.53 11.23 -40.16
CA LEU A 409 14.04 10.90 -38.83
C LEU A 409 13.25 11.70 -37.77
N LEU A 410 12.83 11.07 -36.67
CA LEU A 410 12.16 11.69 -35.50
C LEU A 410 10.74 12.26 -35.74
N ARG A 411 10.18 12.16 -36.94
CA ARG A 411 8.81 12.63 -37.23
C ARG A 411 7.81 11.49 -37.13
N LEU A 412 6.92 11.56 -36.15
CA LEU A 412 5.92 10.53 -35.93
C LEU A 412 4.80 10.57 -36.99
N ASP A 413 4.28 9.40 -37.33
CA ASP A 413 3.13 9.24 -38.23
C ASP A 413 1.83 9.35 -37.43
N HIS A 414 1.25 10.55 -37.42
CA HIS A 414 0.02 10.86 -36.70
C HIS A 414 -1.21 10.15 -37.30
N GLY A 415 -1.10 9.55 -38.49
CA GLY A 415 -2.15 8.68 -39.03
C GLY A 415 -2.17 7.29 -38.38
N LYS A 416 -1.11 6.92 -37.66
CA LYS A 416 -0.97 5.63 -36.98
C LYS A 416 -1.00 5.73 -35.45
N LEU A 417 -0.79 6.93 -34.90
CA LEU A 417 -0.72 7.17 -33.46
C LEU A 417 -1.84 8.10 -33.01
N ALA A 418 -2.45 7.77 -31.88
CA ALA A 418 -3.41 8.62 -31.17
C ALA A 418 -2.77 9.19 -29.88
N ALA A 419 -3.39 10.21 -29.29
CA ALA A 419 -2.96 10.75 -28.01
C ALA A 419 -2.88 9.65 -26.93
N GLY A 420 -1.81 9.65 -26.13
CA GLY A 420 -1.52 8.65 -25.11
C GLY A 420 -0.75 7.41 -25.60
N ASP A 421 -0.52 7.25 -26.91
CA ASP A 421 0.07 6.03 -27.46
C ASP A 421 1.56 5.82 -27.12
N LEU A 422 2.31 6.89 -26.85
CA LEU A 422 3.72 6.80 -26.46
C LEU A 422 3.89 6.44 -24.99
N THR A 423 3.03 6.91 -24.09
CA THR A 423 3.20 6.71 -22.64
C THR A 423 2.42 5.53 -22.08
N LYS A 424 1.45 4.97 -22.83
CA LYS A 424 0.57 3.90 -22.35
C LYS A 424 1.28 2.62 -21.86
N GLY A 425 2.47 2.32 -22.39
CA GLY A 425 3.30 1.18 -21.96
C GLY A 425 4.06 1.40 -20.65
N MET A 426 4.14 2.64 -20.16
CA MET A 426 4.85 2.96 -18.92
C MET A 426 4.15 2.38 -17.67
N PRO A 427 4.86 2.25 -16.53
CA PRO A 427 4.26 1.91 -15.25
C PRO A 427 3.07 2.79 -14.89
N CYS A 428 2.06 2.16 -14.27
CA CYS A 428 0.87 2.84 -13.77
C CYS A 428 0.67 2.49 -12.28
N PRO A 429 0.85 3.44 -11.35
CA PRO A 429 1.34 4.80 -11.58
C PRO A 429 2.86 4.83 -11.82
N TRP A 430 3.39 5.92 -12.38
CA TRP A 430 4.83 6.06 -12.68
C TRP A 430 5.72 5.93 -11.44
N GLN A 431 5.26 6.38 -10.25
CA GLN A 431 6.02 6.30 -9.00
C GLN A 431 6.37 4.85 -8.63
N ALA A 432 5.47 3.90 -8.91
CA ALA A 432 5.69 2.48 -8.63
C ALA A 432 6.90 1.92 -9.41
N GLY A 433 7.10 2.39 -10.63
CA GLY A 433 8.19 1.94 -11.50
C GLY A 433 9.49 2.74 -11.37
N PHE A 434 9.39 3.99 -10.93
CA PHE A 434 10.53 4.92 -10.92
C PHE A 434 11.72 4.39 -10.12
N LEU A 435 11.50 3.78 -8.95
CA LEU A 435 12.59 3.27 -8.11
C LEU A 435 13.40 2.15 -8.78
N ASN A 436 12.76 1.40 -9.68
CA ASN A 436 13.37 0.30 -10.43
C ASN A 436 13.98 0.76 -11.76
N ASP A 437 13.77 2.01 -12.14
CA ASP A 437 14.36 2.59 -13.35
C ASP A 437 15.86 2.84 -13.14
N ALA A 438 16.71 1.97 -13.70
CA ALA A 438 18.17 2.09 -13.63
C ALA A 438 18.72 3.25 -14.48
N ALA A 439 17.96 3.74 -15.46
CA ALA A 439 18.41 4.80 -16.36
C ALA A 439 18.16 6.19 -15.77
N ALA A 440 17.01 6.39 -15.09
CA ALA A 440 16.56 7.69 -14.61
C ALA A 440 16.65 7.89 -13.09
N CYS A 441 16.47 6.86 -12.25
CA CYS A 441 16.48 7.04 -10.79
C CYS A 441 17.91 7.06 -10.23
N PRO A 442 18.34 8.14 -9.54
CA PRO A 442 19.58 8.11 -8.78
C PRO A 442 19.54 7.01 -7.72
N LYS A 443 20.65 6.27 -7.54
CA LYS A 443 20.76 5.21 -6.54
C LYS A 443 21.48 5.73 -5.30
N GLU A 444 22.67 6.26 -5.50
CA GLU A 444 23.57 6.77 -4.47
C GLU A 444 24.19 8.10 -4.91
N VAL A 445 24.15 9.10 -4.04
CA VAL A 445 24.51 10.49 -4.39
C VAL A 445 25.50 11.11 -3.40
N LEU A 446 26.16 12.18 -3.83
CA LEU A 446 27.01 12.99 -2.96
C LEU A 446 26.15 14.02 -2.20
N GLY A 447 26.11 13.91 -0.87
CA GLY A 447 25.36 14.83 -0.03
C GLY A 447 26.03 16.19 0.19
N PRO A 448 25.26 17.26 0.50
CA PRO A 448 25.80 18.61 0.75
C PRO A 448 26.87 18.66 1.83
N LYS A 449 26.70 17.89 2.91
CA LYS A 449 27.64 17.87 4.04
C LYS A 449 28.98 17.25 3.62
N THR A 450 28.95 16.06 3.01
CA THR A 450 30.16 15.39 2.50
C THR A 450 30.89 16.26 1.48
N TYR A 451 30.16 16.95 0.58
CA TYR A 451 30.77 17.90 -0.35
C TYR A 451 31.48 19.06 0.38
N LYS A 452 30.83 19.69 1.37
CA LYS A 452 31.46 20.76 2.16
C LYS A 452 32.72 20.28 2.88
N ASP A 453 32.69 19.08 3.45
CA ASP A 453 33.84 18.47 4.13
C ASP A 453 35.00 18.20 3.15
N LEU A 454 34.71 17.71 1.94
CA LEU A 454 35.70 17.51 0.88
C LEU A 454 36.36 18.83 0.45
N CYS A 455 35.59 19.89 0.27
CA CYS A 455 36.12 21.23 -0.04
C CYS A 455 36.98 21.77 1.11
N ALA A 456 36.55 21.59 2.36
CA ALA A 456 37.30 22.03 3.53
C ALA A 456 38.67 21.33 3.63
N ILE A 457 38.72 20.02 3.36
CA ILE A 457 39.98 19.26 3.37
C ILE A 457 40.91 19.73 2.25
N GLU A 458 40.42 19.95 1.03
CA GLU A 458 41.25 20.48 -0.07
C GLU A 458 41.81 21.87 0.25
N ASN A 459 41.00 22.75 0.84
CA ASN A 459 41.47 24.07 1.29
C ASN A 459 42.56 23.95 2.36
N GLN A 460 42.44 22.98 3.29
CA GLN A 460 43.47 22.71 4.28
C GLN A 460 44.76 22.20 3.63
N ILE A 461 44.67 21.28 2.66
CA ILE A 461 45.84 20.77 1.91
C ILE A 461 46.53 21.91 1.15
N ALA A 462 45.76 22.77 0.48
CA ALA A 462 46.30 23.91 -0.27
C ALA A 462 46.98 24.96 0.62
N ALA A 463 46.58 25.07 1.88
CA ALA A 463 47.16 25.99 2.85
C ALA A 463 48.46 25.47 3.52
N LEU A 464 48.84 24.21 3.30
CA LEU A 464 50.05 23.64 3.91
C LEU A 464 51.34 24.24 3.31
N PRO A 465 52.41 24.41 4.11
CA PRO A 465 53.72 24.83 3.61
C PRO A 465 54.29 23.87 2.56
N LYS A 466 54.86 24.42 1.48
CA LYS A 466 55.48 23.65 0.38
C LYS A 466 56.94 23.25 0.64
N ASP A 467 57.46 23.53 1.83
CA ASP A 467 58.84 23.27 2.26
C ASP A 467 59.07 21.86 2.83
N GLY A 468 58.06 20.99 2.79
CA GLY A 468 58.10 19.61 3.27
C GLY A 468 57.69 19.42 4.73
N THR A 469 57.51 20.50 5.51
CA THR A 469 57.14 20.41 6.94
C THR A 469 55.72 19.91 7.19
N GLY A 470 54.83 20.00 6.19
CA GLY A 470 53.43 19.58 6.27
C GLY A 470 53.12 18.22 5.62
N GLU A 471 54.13 17.43 5.24
CA GLU A 471 53.94 16.23 4.41
C GLU A 471 53.10 15.14 5.10
N GLU A 472 53.32 14.91 6.39
CA GLU A 472 52.54 13.94 7.18
C GLU A 472 51.07 14.37 7.36
N VAL A 473 50.83 15.66 7.59
CA VAL A 473 49.48 16.23 7.66
C VAL A 473 48.79 16.13 6.29
N SER A 474 49.51 16.41 5.20
CA SER A 474 49.01 16.23 3.84
C SER A 474 48.61 14.79 3.56
N ARG A 475 49.41 13.81 4.01
CA ARG A 475 49.11 12.38 3.88
C ARG A 475 47.81 12.00 4.59
N VAL A 476 47.65 12.37 5.86
CA VAL A 476 46.43 12.08 6.65
C VAL A 476 45.19 12.74 6.04
N LEU A 477 45.32 13.99 5.60
CA LEU A 477 44.22 14.71 4.95
C LEU A 477 43.83 14.06 3.62
N ARG A 478 44.79 13.58 2.82
CA ARG A 478 44.52 12.84 1.57
C ARG A 478 43.83 11.51 1.84
N GLU A 479 44.25 10.75 2.85
CA GLU A 479 43.59 9.50 3.24
C GLU A 479 42.14 9.74 3.69
N ARG A 480 41.91 10.78 4.52
CA ARG A 480 40.56 11.19 4.95
C ARG A 480 39.70 11.61 3.74
N ARG A 481 40.26 12.39 2.83
CA ARG A 481 39.61 12.85 1.60
C ARG A 481 39.20 11.67 0.72
N ASP A 482 40.11 10.74 0.47
CA ASP A 482 39.86 9.60 -0.42
C ASP A 482 38.80 8.66 0.18
N SER A 483 38.79 8.51 1.51
CA SER A 483 37.73 7.81 2.23
C SER A 483 36.37 8.51 2.10
N LEU A 484 36.30 9.82 2.35
CA LEU A 484 35.08 10.63 2.20
C LEU A 484 34.57 10.67 0.75
N TRP A 485 35.47 10.67 -0.23
CA TRP A 485 35.12 10.67 -1.64
C TRP A 485 34.37 9.41 -2.04
N LEU A 486 34.54 8.28 -1.34
CA LEU A 486 33.78 7.05 -1.57
C LEU A 486 32.46 6.98 -0.80
N THR A 487 32.23 7.89 0.16
CA THR A 487 30.98 7.97 0.92
C THR A 487 29.87 8.52 0.04
N ARG A 488 28.79 7.75 -0.10
CA ARG A 488 27.57 8.14 -0.81
C ARG A 488 26.35 7.88 0.07
N GLU A 489 25.31 8.67 -0.14
CA GLU A 489 24.02 8.51 0.54
C GLU A 489 23.01 7.90 -0.43
N THR A 490 22.18 6.96 0.04
CA THR A 490 21.06 6.45 -0.76
C THR A 490 20.14 7.60 -1.13
N TRP A 491 19.84 7.78 -2.41
CA TRP A 491 18.98 8.87 -2.85
C TRP A 491 17.57 8.72 -2.28
N ALA A 492 16.98 7.54 -2.38
CA ALA A 492 15.63 7.27 -1.87
C ALA A 492 15.53 7.08 -0.34
N ARG A 493 16.54 7.49 0.43
CA ARG A 493 16.50 7.44 1.90
C ARG A 493 15.32 8.23 2.46
N GLY A 494 14.75 7.75 3.57
CA GLY A 494 13.53 8.31 4.18
C GLY A 494 12.23 7.68 3.69
N LEU A 495 12.24 6.96 2.55
CA LEU A 495 11.07 6.24 2.01
C LEU A 495 10.95 4.79 2.51
N GLY A 496 11.84 4.35 3.41
CA GLY A 496 12.06 2.97 3.85
C GLY A 496 12.46 2.01 2.73
N ASP A 497 12.59 0.72 3.08
CA ASP A 497 13.36 -0.23 2.25
C ASP A 497 12.49 -1.23 1.46
N GLU A 498 11.26 -1.51 1.91
CA GLU A 498 10.44 -2.60 1.36
C GLU A 498 9.38 -2.14 0.35
N PHE A 499 9.24 -2.89 -0.73
CA PHE A 499 8.11 -2.78 -1.66
C PHE A 499 6.94 -3.65 -1.16
N PRO A 500 5.67 -3.21 -1.24
CA PRO A 500 5.15 -2.02 -1.93
C PRO A 500 5.18 -0.72 -1.12
N ALA A 501 5.34 -0.78 0.21
CA ALA A 501 5.21 0.37 1.11
C ALA A 501 6.09 1.57 0.71
N ARG A 502 7.32 1.31 0.26
CA ARG A 502 8.24 2.34 -0.26
C ARG A 502 7.69 3.06 -1.51
N ALA A 503 7.06 2.33 -2.43
CA ALA A 503 6.46 2.90 -3.62
C ALA A 503 5.18 3.68 -3.30
N GLU A 504 4.37 3.20 -2.36
CA GLU A 504 3.20 3.92 -1.88
C GLU A 504 3.58 5.24 -1.21
N ARG A 505 4.62 5.25 -0.38
CA ARG A 505 5.17 6.51 0.14
C ARG A 505 5.65 7.43 -0.98
N LEU A 506 6.32 6.91 -2.00
CA LEU A 506 6.80 7.73 -3.11
C LEU A 506 5.65 8.44 -3.87
N VAL A 507 4.42 7.89 -3.89
CA VAL A 507 3.24 8.57 -4.47
C VAL A 507 3.04 9.96 -3.85
N HIS A 508 3.34 10.11 -2.57
CA HIS A 508 3.16 11.36 -1.81
C HIS A 508 4.47 12.14 -1.62
N GLU A 509 5.58 11.43 -1.40
CA GLU A 509 6.83 12.02 -0.92
C GLU A 509 7.82 12.43 -2.03
N TRP A 510 7.53 12.11 -3.30
CA TRP A 510 8.39 12.48 -4.42
C TRP A 510 8.77 13.98 -4.49
N PRO A 511 7.92 14.96 -4.09
CA PRO A 511 8.31 16.37 -4.08
C PRO A 511 9.39 16.71 -3.04
N HIS A 512 9.62 15.85 -2.04
CA HIS A 512 10.58 16.08 -0.95
C HIS A 512 11.97 15.55 -1.26
N LEU A 513 12.10 14.71 -2.30
CA LEU A 513 13.39 14.20 -2.78
C LEU A 513 14.19 15.31 -3.46
N GLY A 514 15.51 15.23 -3.35
CA GLY A 514 16.46 16.23 -3.85
C GLY A 514 16.90 15.95 -5.28
N PHE A 515 17.37 17.01 -5.94
CA PHE A 515 17.92 16.99 -7.28
C PHE A 515 19.44 16.86 -7.22
N VAL A 516 20.04 16.08 -8.11
CA VAL A 516 21.49 16.05 -8.31
C VAL A 516 21.84 17.18 -9.28
N ALA A 517 22.46 18.23 -8.75
CA ALA A 517 22.71 19.47 -9.47
C ALA A 517 24.21 19.81 -9.51
N CYS A 518 24.60 20.52 -10.55
CA CYS A 518 25.96 21.04 -10.76
C CYS A 518 26.23 22.39 -10.07
N GLY A 519 25.30 22.87 -9.24
CA GLY A 519 25.41 24.12 -8.48
C GLY A 519 24.21 24.38 -7.57
N ASN A 520 24.28 25.46 -6.80
CA ASN A 520 23.24 25.83 -5.83
C ASN A 520 22.10 26.67 -6.46
N ARG A 521 21.08 27.00 -5.65
CA ARG A 521 19.91 27.81 -6.06
C ARG A 521 20.23 29.22 -6.57
N GLU A 522 21.40 29.76 -6.21
CA GLU A 522 21.88 31.07 -6.66
C GLU A 522 22.66 30.97 -7.98
N GLY A 523 22.77 29.78 -8.57
CA GLY A 523 23.51 29.53 -9.81
C GLY A 523 25.02 29.35 -9.62
N ARG A 524 25.54 29.31 -8.38
CA ARG A 524 26.97 29.05 -8.12
C ARG A 524 27.29 27.58 -8.39
N ARG A 525 28.16 27.32 -9.36
CA ARG A 525 28.61 25.97 -9.76
C ARG A 525 29.39 25.28 -8.63
N PHE A 526 29.15 24.00 -8.43
CA PHE A 526 29.95 23.18 -7.51
C PHE A 526 31.25 22.75 -8.19
N ARG A 527 32.36 22.90 -7.48
CA ARG A 527 33.69 22.50 -7.93
C ARG A 527 34.50 21.90 -6.79
N TRP A 528 35.26 20.86 -7.10
CA TRP A 528 36.21 20.24 -6.19
C TRP A 528 37.50 19.94 -6.95
N ALA A 529 38.64 20.39 -6.43
CA ALA A 529 39.94 20.35 -7.11
C ALA A 529 39.87 20.87 -8.57
N GLU A 530 39.20 22.02 -8.75
CA GLU A 530 38.92 22.70 -10.04
C GLU A 530 37.97 21.94 -11.00
N ARG A 531 37.55 20.72 -10.66
CA ARG A 531 36.67 19.89 -11.49
C ARG A 531 35.19 20.15 -11.19
N PRO A 532 34.29 20.12 -12.19
CA PRO A 532 32.84 20.15 -11.97
C PRO A 532 32.39 19.02 -11.04
N CYS A 533 31.49 19.33 -10.12
CA CYS A 533 30.90 18.36 -9.19
C CYS A 533 29.38 18.39 -9.25
N PHE A 534 28.77 17.25 -8.93
CA PHE A 534 27.34 17.13 -8.81
C PHE A 534 26.99 16.73 -7.38
N VAL A 535 26.12 17.51 -6.77
CA VAL A 535 25.75 17.39 -5.37
C VAL A 535 24.24 17.34 -5.30
N GLU A 536 23.71 16.55 -4.38
CA GLU A 536 22.29 16.56 -4.09
C GLU A 536 21.89 17.89 -3.45
N THR A 537 20.88 18.56 -4.00
CA THR A 537 20.35 19.84 -3.55
C THR A 537 18.84 19.76 -3.35
N GLU A 538 18.28 20.74 -2.63
CA GLU A 538 16.83 20.94 -2.52
C GLU A 538 16.06 19.75 -1.93
N ARG A 539 16.74 18.80 -1.27
CA ARG A 539 16.11 17.77 -0.43
C ARG A 539 15.42 18.43 0.75
N SER A 540 14.22 17.93 1.10
CA SER A 540 13.63 18.27 2.40
C SER A 540 14.48 17.65 3.50
N GLU A 541 15.03 18.49 4.37
CA GLU A 541 15.97 18.12 5.43
C GLU A 541 15.41 17.04 6.38
N TYR A 542 14.08 16.97 6.49
CA TYR A 542 13.38 16.09 7.42
C TYR A 542 12.46 15.09 6.73
N LEU A 543 12.86 14.52 5.59
CA LEU A 543 12.14 13.38 5.04
C LEU A 543 12.40 12.13 5.92
N GLY A 544 11.35 11.51 6.49
CA GLY A 544 11.49 10.42 7.45
C GLY A 544 10.18 9.70 7.77
N THR A 545 10.23 8.73 8.68
CA THR A 545 9.05 7.99 9.16
C THR A 545 8.37 8.72 10.32
N MET A 546 7.12 8.38 10.63
CA MET A 546 6.43 8.91 11.82
C MET A 546 7.21 8.61 13.11
N ALA A 547 7.90 7.47 13.19
CA ALA A 547 8.79 7.16 14.31
C ALA A 547 9.97 8.16 14.42
N GLU A 548 10.62 8.50 13.30
CA GLU A 548 11.69 9.51 13.29
C GLU A 548 11.16 10.92 13.63
N TYR A 549 9.95 11.25 13.18
CA TYR A 549 9.29 12.50 13.55
C TYR A 549 8.96 12.56 15.04
N PHE A 550 8.41 11.47 15.59
CA PHE A 550 8.16 11.33 17.01
C PHE A 550 9.44 11.59 17.82
N HIS A 551 10.54 10.90 17.49
CA HIS A 551 11.82 11.06 18.19
C HIS A 551 12.34 12.51 18.16
N ARG A 552 12.14 13.23 17.05
CA ARG A 552 12.53 14.64 16.94
C ARG A 552 11.62 15.56 17.75
N LEU A 553 10.32 15.30 17.77
CA LEU A 553 9.32 16.09 18.47
C LEU A 553 9.46 15.97 19.99
N VAL A 554 9.64 14.76 20.52
CA VAL A 554 9.89 14.57 21.96
C VAL A 554 11.25 15.16 22.40
N ASN A 555 12.17 15.38 21.46
CA ASN A 555 13.45 16.05 21.66
C ASN A 555 13.51 17.43 20.97
N ILE A 556 12.39 18.17 20.91
CA ILE A 556 12.29 19.40 20.10
C ILE A 556 13.32 20.46 20.50
N GLU A 557 13.75 20.48 21.76
CA GLU A 557 14.77 21.41 22.24
C GLU A 557 16.13 21.24 21.55
N CYS A 558 16.45 20.00 21.15
CA CYS A 558 17.64 19.65 20.39
C CYS A 558 17.43 19.68 18.87
N ASN A 559 16.18 19.81 18.42
CA ASN A 559 15.75 19.79 17.02
C ASN A 559 14.91 21.04 16.70
N ARG A 560 15.33 22.23 17.15
CA ARG A 560 14.53 23.47 17.03
C ARG A 560 14.19 23.83 15.58
N ASP A 561 15.07 23.45 14.67
CA ASP A 561 14.95 23.56 13.22
C ASP A 561 13.80 22.69 12.66
N PHE A 562 13.43 21.58 13.34
CA PHE A 562 12.30 20.72 12.98
C PHE A 562 10.93 21.37 13.21
N THR A 563 10.84 22.48 13.96
CA THR A 563 9.55 23.15 14.25
C THR A 563 8.78 23.53 12.96
N ALA A 564 9.48 23.93 11.91
CA ALA A 564 8.85 24.22 10.61
C ALA A 564 8.18 22.96 10.01
N LYS A 565 8.84 21.80 10.08
CA LYS A 565 8.28 20.50 9.67
C LYS A 565 7.16 20.04 10.58
N ALA A 566 7.24 20.31 11.89
CA ALA A 566 6.16 19.99 12.83
C ALA A 566 4.85 20.73 12.48
N MET A 567 4.95 22.02 12.13
CA MET A 567 3.81 22.82 11.65
C MET A 567 3.20 22.24 10.36
N GLU A 568 4.06 21.83 9.44
CA GLU A 568 3.67 21.20 8.18
C GLU A 568 2.93 19.88 8.41
N LEU A 569 3.48 18.99 9.25
CA LEU A 569 2.85 17.71 9.61
C LEU A 569 1.47 17.94 10.23
N ALA A 570 1.33 18.90 11.15
CA ALA A 570 0.03 19.24 11.73
C ALA A 570 -0.98 19.65 10.64
N LEU A 571 -0.60 20.52 9.71
CA LEU A 571 -1.49 20.97 8.63
C LEU A 571 -1.88 19.84 7.68
N GLN A 572 -0.93 18.97 7.33
CA GLN A 572 -1.18 17.81 6.48
C GLN A 572 -2.19 16.88 7.15
N MET A 573 -1.93 16.49 8.41
CA MET A 573 -2.79 15.57 9.16
C MET A 573 -4.20 16.14 9.40
N LEU A 574 -4.32 17.46 9.59
CA LEU A 574 -5.62 18.14 9.64
C LEU A 574 -6.34 18.15 8.28
N GLY A 575 -5.58 18.26 7.18
CA GLY A 575 -6.11 18.21 5.82
C GLY A 575 -6.63 16.82 5.42
N ASP A 576 -6.08 15.77 6.02
CA ASP A 576 -6.45 14.37 5.76
C ASP A 576 -7.68 13.90 6.56
N ALA A 577 -8.34 14.79 7.30
CA ALA A 577 -9.54 14.49 8.09
C ALA A 577 -10.68 13.92 7.21
N LYS A 578 -11.17 12.72 7.54
CA LYS A 578 -12.13 11.97 6.71
C LYS A 578 -13.58 12.20 7.14
N PHE A 579 -14.15 13.34 6.74
CA PHE A 579 -15.53 13.72 7.07
C PHE A 579 -16.63 12.77 6.57
N SER A 580 -16.35 11.94 5.56
CA SER A 580 -17.30 10.96 4.99
C SER A 580 -17.10 9.54 5.49
N SER A 581 -16.21 9.32 6.47
CA SER A 581 -15.90 7.99 6.99
C SER A 581 -17.04 7.39 7.82
N ASP A 582 -17.74 8.22 8.58
CA ASP A 582 -18.91 7.87 9.39
C ASP A 582 -19.90 9.05 9.32
N PRO A 583 -21.22 8.80 9.15
CA PRO A 583 -22.24 9.85 9.20
C PRO A 583 -22.13 10.80 10.40
N LYS A 584 -21.66 10.33 11.56
CA LYS A 584 -21.50 11.16 12.76
C LYS A 584 -20.40 12.22 12.65
N TYR A 585 -19.48 12.08 11.69
CA TYR A 585 -18.40 13.06 11.44
C TYR A 585 -18.75 14.09 10.35
N ALA A 586 -19.92 13.96 9.72
CA ALA A 586 -20.35 14.88 8.66
C ALA A 586 -20.38 16.34 9.16
N PRO A 587 -19.89 17.31 8.36
CA PRO A 587 -19.87 18.72 8.75
C PRO A 587 -21.29 19.25 8.98
N PHE A 588 -21.46 20.10 9.99
CA PHE A 588 -22.72 20.77 10.28
C PHE A 588 -22.48 22.22 10.70
N ARG A 589 -23.52 23.05 10.61
CA ARG A 589 -23.48 24.45 11.04
C ARG A 589 -23.53 24.50 12.56
N TYR A 590 -22.71 25.34 13.18
CA TYR A 590 -22.74 25.50 14.63
C TYR A 590 -23.92 26.34 15.08
N THR A 591 -24.71 25.75 15.98
CA THR A 591 -25.47 26.43 17.03
C THR A 591 -25.16 25.70 18.35
N PRO A 592 -25.28 26.35 19.52
CA PRO A 592 -25.10 25.66 20.79
C PRO A 592 -25.99 24.40 20.92
N GLU A 593 -27.23 24.49 20.42
CA GLU A 593 -28.21 23.41 20.45
C GLU A 593 -27.85 22.26 19.50
N ASP A 594 -27.46 22.54 18.25
CA ASP A 594 -27.04 21.51 17.29
C ASP A 594 -25.74 20.82 17.75
N PHE A 595 -24.85 21.58 18.38
CA PHE A 595 -23.61 21.05 18.94
C PHE A 595 -23.88 20.10 20.11
N ASP A 596 -24.72 20.50 21.07
CA ASP A 596 -25.14 19.61 22.17
C ASP A 596 -25.85 18.36 21.63
N ALA A 597 -26.80 18.52 20.70
CA ALA A 597 -27.54 17.40 20.11
C ALA A 597 -26.62 16.41 19.38
N ARG A 598 -25.61 16.89 18.64
CA ARG A 598 -24.63 16.01 17.97
C ARG A 598 -23.79 15.24 19.00
N LEU A 599 -23.35 15.89 20.08
CA LEU A 599 -22.54 15.24 21.11
C LEU A 599 -23.33 14.21 21.91
N ASP A 600 -24.60 14.49 22.22
CA ASP A 600 -25.50 13.54 22.86
C ASP A 600 -25.76 12.32 21.97
N GLN A 601 -25.94 12.54 20.66
CA GLN A 601 -26.09 11.46 19.69
C GLN A 601 -24.83 10.57 19.64
N ILE A 602 -23.64 11.17 19.57
CA ILE A 602 -22.37 10.43 19.56
C ILE A 602 -22.21 9.63 20.85
N TYR A 603 -22.50 10.24 22.01
CA TYR A 603 -22.36 9.57 23.29
C TYR A 603 -23.36 8.41 23.44
N ALA A 604 -24.63 8.61 23.08
CA ALA A 604 -25.65 7.58 23.12
C ALA A 604 -25.28 6.37 22.24
N ASP A 605 -24.79 6.63 21.02
CA ASP A 605 -24.28 5.60 20.12
C ASP A 605 -23.13 4.81 20.75
N LEU A 606 -22.15 5.49 21.36
CA LEU A 606 -21.02 4.83 22.02
C LEU A 606 -21.45 4.01 23.25
N VAL A 607 -22.42 4.48 24.03
CA VAL A 607 -22.96 3.72 25.17
C VAL A 607 -23.66 2.45 24.69
N GLU A 608 -24.52 2.56 23.69
CA GLU A 608 -25.30 1.44 23.15
C GLU A 608 -24.40 0.44 22.41
N ASN A 609 -23.44 0.93 21.62
CA ASN A 609 -22.66 0.11 20.70
C ASN A 609 -21.26 -0.26 21.18
N THR A 610 -20.71 0.39 22.22
CA THR A 610 -19.33 0.16 22.67
C THR A 610 -19.23 -0.17 24.17
N MET A 611 -19.79 0.66 25.06
CA MET A 611 -19.49 0.65 26.50
C MET A 611 -19.72 -0.70 27.19
N PHE A 612 -20.80 -1.41 26.81
CA PHE A 612 -21.18 -2.69 27.42
C PHE A 612 -20.81 -3.90 26.58
N LYS A 613 -20.13 -3.70 25.45
CA LYS A 613 -19.68 -4.80 24.58
C LYS A 613 -18.23 -5.17 24.89
N PRO A 614 -17.85 -6.45 24.74
CA PRO A 614 -16.45 -6.83 24.83
C PRO A 614 -15.60 -6.05 23.83
N VAL A 615 -14.43 -5.60 24.27
CA VAL A 615 -13.44 -4.97 23.37
C VAL A 615 -13.07 -5.92 22.24
N ARG A 616 -12.72 -5.37 21.07
CA ARG A 616 -12.54 -6.13 19.81
C ARG A 616 -11.57 -7.32 19.88
N TRP A 617 -10.63 -7.34 20.83
CA TRP A 617 -9.67 -8.45 21.04
C TRP A 617 -10.11 -9.46 22.13
N GLU A 618 -11.24 -9.21 22.81
CA GLU A 618 -11.88 -10.10 23.80
C GLU A 618 -13.18 -10.74 23.30
N SER A 619 -13.84 -10.12 22.31
CA SER A 619 -15.05 -10.67 21.68
C SER A 619 -14.85 -12.12 21.24
N GLY A 620 -13.61 -12.48 20.89
CA GLY A 620 -13.29 -13.77 20.27
C GLY A 620 -13.60 -13.79 18.78
N GLU A 621 -14.09 -12.67 18.24
CA GLU A 621 -14.51 -12.47 16.86
C GLU A 621 -13.82 -11.25 16.28
N ILE A 622 -13.23 -11.41 15.10
CA ILE A 622 -12.75 -10.29 14.30
C ILE A 622 -13.52 -10.23 12.99
N THR A 623 -13.81 -9.01 12.59
CA THR A 623 -14.42 -8.74 11.31
C THR A 623 -13.35 -8.26 10.34
N TRP A 624 -13.31 -8.87 9.15
CA TRP A 624 -12.31 -8.57 8.12
C TRP A 624 -12.87 -8.80 6.71
N ASP A 625 -12.42 -8.00 5.75
CA ASP A 625 -12.79 -8.18 4.33
C ASP A 625 -12.15 -9.46 3.78
N ALA A 626 -12.98 -10.36 3.27
CA ALA A 626 -12.55 -11.58 2.60
C ALA A 626 -13.14 -11.66 1.19
N ILE A 627 -12.42 -12.30 0.27
CA ILE A 627 -12.90 -12.51 -1.09
C ILE A 627 -13.92 -13.64 -1.06
N VAL A 628 -15.18 -13.39 -1.42
CA VAL A 628 -16.24 -14.41 -1.37
C VAL A 628 -16.62 -14.96 -2.74
N ASP A 629 -16.44 -14.16 -3.80
CA ASP A 629 -16.66 -14.58 -5.17
C ASP A 629 -15.70 -13.83 -6.09
N TYR A 630 -15.76 -14.20 -7.36
CA TYR A 630 -15.22 -13.39 -8.44
C TYR A 630 -16.39 -12.99 -9.33
N ASP A 631 -16.48 -11.72 -9.69
CA ASP A 631 -17.50 -11.28 -10.64
C ASP A 631 -17.24 -11.85 -12.04
N GLU A 632 -18.11 -11.50 -13.01
CA GLU A 632 -18.00 -11.97 -14.41
C GLU A 632 -16.64 -11.64 -15.06
N ASP A 633 -15.91 -10.72 -14.45
CA ASP A 633 -14.68 -10.11 -14.90
C ASP A 633 -13.43 -10.62 -14.13
N ASP A 634 -13.65 -11.59 -13.24
CA ASP A 634 -12.62 -12.25 -12.44
C ASP A 634 -11.98 -11.34 -11.37
N ASP A 635 -12.68 -10.25 -11.01
CA ASP A 635 -12.28 -9.37 -9.92
C ASP A 635 -12.84 -9.88 -8.58
N PRO A 636 -12.04 -9.80 -7.49
CA PRO A 636 -12.47 -10.30 -6.20
C PRO A 636 -13.63 -9.48 -5.67
N VAL A 637 -14.76 -10.14 -5.44
CA VAL A 637 -15.89 -9.59 -4.69
C VAL A 637 -15.56 -9.73 -3.21
N TRP A 638 -15.26 -8.61 -2.57
CA TRP A 638 -15.01 -8.56 -1.14
C TRP A 638 -16.31 -8.53 -0.38
N ARG A 639 -16.39 -9.31 0.69
CA ARG A 639 -17.38 -9.15 1.72
C ARG A 639 -16.72 -9.24 3.08
N GLU A 640 -17.26 -8.44 3.97
CA GLU A 640 -16.90 -8.48 5.36
C GLU A 640 -17.32 -9.85 5.94
N ARG A 641 -16.35 -10.59 6.49
CA ARG A 641 -16.57 -11.88 7.18
C ARG A 641 -16.16 -11.77 8.63
N VAL A 642 -16.90 -12.47 9.48
CA VAL A 642 -16.55 -12.66 10.89
C VAL A 642 -15.66 -13.89 11.03
N PHE A 643 -14.60 -13.81 11.82
CA PHE A 643 -13.69 -14.92 12.13
C PHE A 643 -13.61 -15.12 13.64
N HIS A 644 -13.91 -16.34 14.10
CA HIS A 644 -13.83 -16.67 15.51
C HIS A 644 -12.39 -17.03 15.93
N ILE A 645 -11.57 -16.01 16.15
CA ILE A 645 -10.15 -16.16 16.54
C ILE A 645 -9.95 -16.55 18.01
N GLY A 646 -11.01 -16.54 18.82
CA GLY A 646 -10.94 -16.72 20.26
C GLY A 646 -10.22 -15.57 20.97
N ARG A 647 -10.34 -15.52 22.30
CA ARG A 647 -9.77 -14.42 23.10
C ARG A 647 -8.26 -14.30 22.93
N ALA A 648 -7.74 -13.07 22.93
CA ALA A 648 -6.30 -12.81 22.90
C ALA A 648 -5.60 -13.41 24.13
N SER A 649 -4.40 -13.97 23.97
CA SER A 649 -3.62 -14.41 25.14
C SER A 649 -3.12 -13.22 25.97
N ASP A 650 -2.72 -13.44 27.22
CA ASP A 650 -2.12 -12.38 28.05
C ASP A 650 -0.83 -11.82 27.40
N ARG A 651 -0.09 -12.64 26.64
CA ARG A 651 1.07 -12.20 25.86
C ARG A 651 0.66 -11.23 24.74
N ALA A 652 -0.44 -11.50 24.04
CA ALA A 652 -0.96 -10.58 23.02
C ALA A 652 -1.54 -9.30 23.65
N ILE A 653 -2.24 -9.41 24.78
CA ILE A 653 -2.73 -8.22 25.52
C ILE A 653 -1.55 -7.34 25.98
N ALA A 654 -0.48 -7.93 26.51
CA ALA A 654 0.74 -7.22 26.87
C ALA A 654 1.37 -6.53 25.63
N GLU A 655 1.42 -7.22 24.49
CA GLU A 655 1.90 -6.62 23.24
C GLU A 655 1.03 -5.44 22.79
N ARG A 656 -0.31 -5.51 22.91
CA ARG A 656 -1.19 -4.37 22.63
C ARG A 656 -0.79 -3.14 23.44
N PHE A 657 -0.61 -3.30 24.75
CA PHE A 657 -0.21 -2.18 25.61
C PHE A 657 1.19 -1.67 25.27
N ARG A 658 2.12 -2.56 24.89
CA ARG A 658 3.41 -2.14 24.34
C ARG A 658 3.21 -1.28 23.11
N GLN A 659 2.43 -1.71 22.11
CA GLN A 659 2.19 -0.97 20.86
C GLN A 659 1.54 0.41 21.08
N MET A 660 0.74 0.58 22.14
CA MET A 660 0.13 1.86 22.51
C MET A 660 1.07 2.81 23.30
N ALA A 661 2.26 2.34 23.69
CA ALA A 661 3.21 3.13 24.48
C ALA A 661 3.60 4.49 23.87
N PRO A 662 3.82 4.64 22.54
CA PRO A 662 4.14 5.94 21.95
C PRO A 662 3.08 7.01 22.24
N LEU A 663 1.80 6.63 22.21
CA LEU A 663 0.68 7.51 22.55
C LEU A 663 0.59 7.75 24.06
N ASN A 664 0.45 6.69 24.84
CA ASN A 664 0.09 6.80 26.26
C ASN A 664 1.26 7.25 27.17
N LEU A 665 2.51 7.11 26.73
CA LEU A 665 3.67 7.70 27.43
C LEU A 665 3.91 9.17 27.04
N THR A 666 3.09 9.73 26.14
CA THR A 666 3.07 11.16 25.81
C THR A 666 1.70 11.77 26.06
N ASP A 667 0.92 11.16 26.96
CA ASP A 667 -0.41 11.62 27.32
C ASP A 667 -0.39 13.00 27.98
N GLY A 668 -1.39 13.82 27.70
CA GLY A 668 -1.45 15.24 28.04
C GLY A 668 -0.55 16.18 27.23
N ALA A 669 0.35 15.67 26.37
CA ALA A 669 1.35 16.51 25.70
C ALA A 669 0.77 17.56 24.73
N TRP A 670 -0.46 17.36 24.22
CA TRP A 670 -1.12 18.33 23.34
C TRP A 670 -1.47 19.66 24.05
N LEU A 671 -1.61 19.66 25.38
CA LEU A 671 -1.99 20.86 26.15
C LEU A 671 -0.81 21.59 26.81
N GLN A 672 0.40 21.03 26.79
CA GLN A 672 1.54 21.50 27.59
C GLN A 672 1.93 22.98 27.36
N ASN A 673 1.61 23.55 26.20
CA ASN A 673 1.94 24.93 25.82
C ASN A 673 0.73 25.88 25.82
N THR A 674 -0.45 25.43 26.26
CA THR A 674 -1.69 26.25 26.19
C THR A 674 -1.69 27.41 27.20
N VAL A 675 -0.92 27.28 28.28
CA VAL A 675 -0.72 28.32 29.30
C VAL A 675 0.41 29.26 28.89
N THR A 676 0.12 30.56 28.83
CA THR A 676 1.10 31.62 28.54
C THR A 676 1.40 32.44 29.77
N ALA A 677 2.60 33.04 29.85
CA ALA A 677 2.91 34.02 30.89
C ALA A 677 1.93 35.22 30.80
N GLY A 678 1.10 35.42 31.82
CA GLY A 678 0.11 36.49 31.86
C GLY A 678 -1.23 36.07 32.47
N THR A 679 -2.26 36.91 32.25
CA THR A 679 -3.64 36.62 32.67
C THR A 679 -4.26 35.51 31.81
N MET A 680 -5.05 34.62 32.43
CA MET A 680 -5.79 33.56 31.74
C MET A 680 -7.27 33.92 31.58
N ASP A 681 -7.83 33.60 30.42
CA ASP A 681 -9.27 33.66 30.17
C ASP A 681 -9.97 32.34 30.55
N GLY A 682 -11.31 32.31 30.43
CA GLY A 682 -12.11 31.13 30.77
C GLY A 682 -11.85 29.91 29.87
N VAL A 683 -11.33 30.08 28.65
CA VAL A 683 -11.01 28.99 27.74
C VAL A 683 -9.67 28.35 28.15
N LYS A 684 -8.63 29.18 28.27
CA LYS A 684 -7.28 28.72 28.67
C LYS A 684 -7.25 28.16 30.09
N SER A 685 -8.04 28.72 31.02
CA SER A 685 -8.15 28.20 32.38
C SER A 685 -8.68 26.76 32.43
N ARG A 686 -9.66 26.42 31.58
CA ARG A 686 -10.20 25.05 31.48
C ARG A 686 -9.19 24.09 30.85
N LEU A 687 -8.54 24.49 29.77
CA LEU A 687 -7.48 23.68 29.15
C LEU A 687 -6.30 23.46 30.12
N ALA A 688 -5.95 24.48 30.92
CA ALA A 688 -4.92 24.36 31.96
C ALA A 688 -5.34 23.39 33.06
N ALA A 689 -6.61 23.42 33.48
CA ALA A 689 -7.12 22.49 34.49
C ALA A 689 -7.02 21.03 34.03
N ILE A 690 -7.44 20.75 32.79
CA ILE A 690 -7.29 19.42 32.17
C ILE A 690 -5.80 19.02 32.16
N TRP A 691 -4.92 19.89 31.64
CA TRP A 691 -3.49 19.61 31.59
C TRP A 691 -2.85 19.39 32.96
N PHE A 692 -3.28 20.11 34.00
CA PHE A 692 -2.75 19.91 35.34
C PHE A 692 -3.11 18.53 35.91
N ASP A 693 -4.33 18.04 35.62
CA ASP A 693 -4.73 16.68 35.97
C ASP A 693 -3.88 15.65 35.21
N GLU A 694 -3.74 15.80 33.88
CA GLU A 694 -2.87 14.97 33.02
C GLU A 694 -1.42 14.90 33.51
N ALA A 695 -0.89 16.05 33.91
CA ALA A 695 0.47 16.20 34.45
C ALA A 695 0.62 15.66 35.88
N GLY A 696 -0.48 15.29 36.56
CA GLY A 696 -0.52 14.72 37.90
C GLY A 696 -0.58 15.72 39.05
N ASN A 697 -0.92 16.99 38.78
CA ASN A 697 -1.04 18.07 39.79
C ASN A 697 0.19 18.21 40.71
N GLY A 698 1.39 18.05 40.15
CA GLY A 698 2.65 18.11 40.90
C GLY A 698 3.01 16.84 41.67
N ARG A 699 2.23 15.75 41.50
CA ARG A 699 2.48 14.43 42.08
C ARG A 699 2.86 13.44 40.97
N ALA A 700 4.11 12.97 40.98
CA ALA A 700 4.64 12.12 39.92
C ALA A 700 3.86 10.81 39.76
N GLU A 701 3.35 10.25 40.85
CA GLU A 701 2.56 9.02 40.85
C GLU A 701 1.15 9.17 40.24
N LEU A 702 0.68 10.41 40.04
CA LEU A 702 -0.60 10.71 39.39
C LEU A 702 -0.42 11.19 37.95
N ASN A 703 0.81 11.40 37.48
CA ASN A 703 1.06 11.76 36.10
C ASN A 703 0.63 10.61 35.18
N HIS A 704 -0.18 10.90 34.16
CA HIS A 704 -0.79 9.87 33.32
C HIS A 704 0.22 8.96 32.63
N SER A 705 1.33 9.54 32.12
CA SER A 705 2.41 8.77 31.51
C SER A 705 3.11 7.85 32.53
N ASN A 706 3.27 8.27 33.78
CA ASN A 706 3.85 7.42 34.84
C ASN A 706 2.88 6.32 35.31
N VAL A 707 1.56 6.61 35.34
CA VAL A 707 0.54 5.59 35.60
C VAL A 707 0.57 4.53 34.50
N TYR A 708 0.74 4.93 33.24
CA TYR A 708 0.90 3.99 32.12
C TYR A 708 2.22 3.20 32.18
N ASP A 709 3.35 3.85 32.50
CA ASP A 709 4.64 3.15 32.71
C ASP A 709 4.53 2.12 33.85
N THR A 710 3.80 2.44 34.91
CA THR A 710 3.51 1.50 36.02
C THR A 710 2.72 0.29 35.53
N LEU A 711 1.70 0.50 34.69
CA LEU A 711 0.97 -0.58 34.02
C LEU A 711 1.92 -1.45 33.17
N LEU A 712 2.75 -0.86 32.32
CA LEU A 712 3.71 -1.60 31.49
C LEU A 712 4.66 -2.46 32.34
N ARG A 713 5.20 -1.90 33.43
CA ARG A 713 6.06 -2.63 34.37
C ARG A 713 5.33 -3.78 35.06
N SER A 714 4.04 -3.61 35.40
CA SER A 714 3.22 -4.69 35.98
C SER A 714 3.07 -5.88 35.03
N LEU A 715 3.20 -5.62 33.72
CA LEU A 715 3.19 -6.63 32.65
C LEU A 715 4.60 -7.10 32.25
N ASN A 716 5.63 -6.75 33.03
CA ASN A 716 7.04 -7.04 32.77
C ASN A 716 7.56 -6.45 31.43
N ILE A 717 6.99 -5.31 31.01
CA ILE A 717 7.42 -4.52 29.85
C ILE A 717 8.23 -3.33 30.35
N TYR A 718 9.47 -3.21 29.90
CA TYR A 718 10.36 -2.11 30.24
C TYR A 718 10.69 -1.32 28.98
N MET A 719 10.06 -0.15 28.83
CA MET A 719 10.31 0.72 27.69
C MET A 719 11.55 1.59 27.92
N PRO A 720 12.39 1.81 26.89
CA PRO A 720 13.36 2.90 26.93
C PRO A 720 12.66 4.25 27.17
N PRO A 721 13.37 5.29 27.64
CA PRO A 721 12.81 6.64 27.68
C PRO A 721 12.32 7.07 26.29
N VAL A 722 11.16 7.70 26.20
CA VAL A 722 10.58 8.18 24.91
C VAL A 722 11.54 9.11 24.15
N THR A 723 12.42 9.80 24.88
CA THR A 723 13.47 10.69 24.33
C THR A 723 14.66 9.93 23.73
N SER A 724 14.84 8.65 24.04
CA SER A 724 15.94 7.83 23.50
C SER A 724 15.65 7.37 22.07
N ARG A 725 16.71 7.21 21.27
CA ARG A 725 16.59 6.56 19.95
C ARG A 725 16.19 5.08 20.08
N ASP A 726 16.63 4.42 21.14
CA ASP A 726 16.28 3.02 21.44
C ASP A 726 14.77 2.81 21.52
N PHE A 727 13.98 3.85 21.84
CA PHE A 727 12.52 3.78 21.88
C PHE A 727 11.94 3.53 20.49
N ILE A 728 12.36 4.29 19.47
CA ILE A 728 11.84 4.13 18.11
C ILE A 728 12.43 2.93 17.37
N GLU A 729 13.50 2.36 17.90
CA GLU A 729 14.10 1.11 17.42
C GLU A 729 13.38 -0.13 18.00
N GLN A 730 12.42 0.06 18.92
CA GLN A 730 11.52 -1.00 19.33
C GLN A 730 10.61 -1.44 18.18
N ASP A 731 10.14 -2.68 18.24
CA ASP A 731 9.36 -3.31 17.18
C ASP A 731 7.89 -2.83 17.15
N PHE A 732 7.67 -1.57 16.80
CA PHE A 732 6.36 -0.96 16.68
C PHE A 732 5.77 -1.12 15.29
N VAL A 733 4.44 -1.24 15.22
CA VAL A 733 3.73 -1.08 13.95
C VAL A 733 3.87 0.38 13.46
N PRO A 734 4.05 0.64 12.15
CA PRO A 734 4.26 2.00 11.64
C PRO A 734 3.23 3.03 12.10
N SER A 735 1.95 2.64 12.13
CA SER A 735 0.83 3.50 12.53
C SER A 735 0.82 3.86 14.02
N ALA A 736 1.59 3.17 14.88
CA ALA A 736 1.64 3.46 16.31
C ALA A 736 2.13 4.90 16.62
N PHE A 737 2.80 5.52 15.65
CA PHE A 737 3.36 6.87 15.79
C PHE A 737 2.47 7.98 15.20
N GLU A 738 1.38 7.68 14.51
CA GLU A 738 0.54 8.71 13.86
C GLU A 738 -0.11 9.66 14.88
N SER A 739 -0.94 9.14 15.78
CA SER A 739 -1.59 9.93 16.83
C SER A 739 -0.60 10.68 17.74
N PRO A 740 0.49 10.07 18.27
CA PRO A 740 1.44 10.80 19.10
C PRO A 740 2.21 11.89 18.33
N VAL A 741 2.57 11.67 17.06
CA VAL A 741 3.16 12.75 16.24
C VAL A 741 2.18 13.89 16.07
N PHE A 742 0.89 13.58 15.80
CA PHE A 742 -0.12 14.60 15.63
C PHE A 742 -0.28 15.48 16.88
N GLN A 743 -0.49 14.88 18.06
CA GLN A 743 -0.64 15.67 19.31
C GLN A 743 0.58 16.53 19.61
N LEU A 744 1.79 16.00 19.40
CA LEU A 744 3.02 16.76 19.63
C LEU A 744 3.13 17.93 18.65
N CYS A 745 2.81 17.72 17.37
CA CYS A 745 2.82 18.77 16.36
C CYS A 745 1.82 19.89 16.66
N VAL A 746 0.56 19.57 16.95
CA VAL A 746 -0.46 20.61 17.27
C VAL A 746 -0.18 21.27 18.62
N GLY A 747 0.28 20.51 19.60
CA GLY A 747 0.63 20.99 20.95
C GLY A 747 1.85 21.92 20.98
N LEU A 748 2.70 21.91 19.96
CA LEU A 748 3.80 22.88 19.80
C LEU A 748 3.31 24.29 19.41
N PHE A 749 2.14 24.42 18.78
CA PHE A 749 1.65 25.71 18.27
C PHE A 749 0.23 26.06 18.73
N PRO A 750 -0.02 26.11 20.05
CA PRO A 750 -1.38 26.25 20.57
C PRO A 750 -2.04 27.58 20.23
N GLN A 751 -1.27 28.66 19.96
CA GLN A 751 -1.86 29.92 19.50
C GLN A 751 -2.37 29.84 18.06
N ARG A 752 -1.71 29.04 17.21
CA ARG A 752 -2.10 28.83 15.81
C ARG A 752 -3.26 27.84 15.72
N PHE A 753 -3.14 26.71 16.43
CA PHE A 753 -4.06 25.59 16.37
C PHE A 753 -5.07 25.54 17.52
N LEU A 754 -5.33 26.67 18.21
CA LEU A 754 -6.29 26.68 19.34
C LEU A 754 -7.66 26.07 18.97
N PRO A 755 -8.30 26.42 17.83
CA PRO A 755 -9.56 25.79 17.43
C PRO A 755 -9.42 24.27 17.27
N GLU A 756 -8.41 23.81 16.54
CA GLU A 756 -8.18 22.40 16.30
C GLU A 756 -7.86 21.63 17.59
N LEU A 757 -7.08 22.23 18.49
CA LEU A 757 -6.79 21.68 19.82
C LEU A 757 -8.04 21.56 20.69
N LEU A 758 -8.97 22.51 20.63
CA LEU A 758 -10.26 22.41 21.31
C LEU A 758 -11.06 21.21 20.79
N GLY A 759 -11.08 21.00 19.47
CA GLY A 759 -11.73 19.84 18.85
C GLY A 759 -11.08 18.50 19.20
N LEU A 760 -9.74 18.45 19.16
CA LEU A 760 -8.96 17.28 19.59
C LEU A 760 -9.24 16.94 21.04
N THR A 761 -9.14 17.93 21.94
CA THR A 761 -9.43 17.77 23.37
C THR A 761 -10.85 17.26 23.55
N LEU A 762 -11.84 17.86 22.87
CA LEU A 762 -13.21 17.37 22.96
C LEU A 762 -13.34 15.89 22.58
N TYR A 763 -12.68 15.43 21.52
CA TYR A 763 -12.72 14.01 21.17
C TYR A 763 -12.15 13.13 22.28
N VAL A 764 -10.93 13.44 22.72
CA VAL A 764 -10.17 12.64 23.70
C VAL A 764 -10.98 12.50 24.98
N GLU A 765 -11.54 13.61 25.47
CA GLU A 765 -12.26 13.62 26.72
C GLU A 765 -13.71 13.13 26.61
N TRP A 766 -14.44 13.48 25.54
CA TRP A 766 -15.87 13.18 25.43
C TRP A 766 -16.15 11.70 25.17
N GLU A 767 -15.30 11.04 24.37
CA GLU A 767 -15.46 9.63 24.00
C GLU A 767 -14.76 8.67 24.99
N ALA A 768 -13.95 9.18 25.93
CA ALA A 768 -13.15 8.36 26.85
C ALA A 768 -13.99 7.43 27.73
N THR A 769 -15.01 7.93 28.45
CA THR A 769 -15.84 7.08 29.34
C THR A 769 -16.41 5.84 28.65
N PRO A 770 -17.17 5.95 27.54
CA PRO A 770 -17.77 4.76 26.92
C PRO A 770 -16.76 3.87 26.20
N THR A 771 -15.55 4.34 25.88
CA THR A 771 -14.52 3.55 25.17
C THR A 771 -13.50 2.90 26.11
N MET A 772 -13.23 3.48 27.28
CA MET A 772 -12.23 3.01 28.24
C MET A 772 -12.80 2.06 29.30
N GLU A 773 -14.07 2.20 29.69
CA GLU A 773 -14.77 1.27 30.59
C GLU A 773 -14.62 -0.21 30.19
N PRO A 774 -14.93 -0.63 28.95
CA PRO A 774 -14.81 -2.04 28.57
C PRO A 774 -13.36 -2.55 28.61
N ILE A 775 -12.36 -1.68 28.40
CA ILE A 775 -10.93 -2.02 28.57
C ILE A 775 -10.62 -2.25 30.06
N ALA A 776 -11.08 -1.35 30.93
CA ALA A 776 -10.87 -1.44 32.37
C ALA A 776 -11.52 -2.71 32.98
N PHE A 777 -12.73 -3.06 32.55
CA PHE A 777 -13.40 -4.29 32.96
C PHE A 777 -12.64 -5.54 32.53
N MET A 778 -12.19 -5.57 31.27
CA MET A 778 -11.37 -6.66 30.74
C MET A 778 -10.10 -6.85 31.55
N MET A 779 -9.36 -5.77 31.81
CA MET A 779 -8.10 -5.82 32.54
C MET A 779 -8.30 -6.34 33.97
N ALA A 780 -9.33 -5.84 34.65
CA ALA A 780 -9.69 -6.31 35.99
C ALA A 780 -10.03 -7.81 36.00
N ALA A 781 -10.76 -8.29 34.98
CA ALA A 781 -11.10 -9.70 34.82
C ALA A 781 -9.86 -10.59 34.57
N ARG A 782 -8.78 -10.03 34.00
CA ARG A 782 -7.48 -10.69 33.79
C ARG A 782 -6.48 -10.48 34.92
N HIS A 783 -6.87 -9.86 36.03
CA HIS A 783 -5.97 -9.48 37.12
C HIS A 783 -4.83 -8.55 36.71
N ILE A 784 -5.04 -7.76 35.66
CA ILE A 784 -4.14 -6.67 35.24
C ILE A 784 -4.66 -5.38 35.89
N ASP A 785 -3.75 -4.55 36.41
CA ASP A 785 -4.12 -3.29 37.05
C ASP A 785 -4.77 -2.32 36.03
N PRO A 786 -6.06 -1.99 36.16
CA PRO A 786 -6.76 -1.13 35.20
C PRO A 786 -6.67 0.36 35.54
N GLN A 787 -5.83 0.78 36.50
CA GLN A 787 -5.76 2.15 37.04
C GLN A 787 -5.77 3.23 35.95
N TYR A 788 -4.92 3.11 34.92
CA TYR A 788 -4.83 4.09 33.83
C TYR A 788 -6.18 4.31 33.12
N TYR A 789 -6.84 3.22 32.71
CA TYR A 789 -8.10 3.29 31.97
C TYR A 789 -9.30 3.66 32.84
N ARG A 790 -9.33 3.21 34.11
CA ARG A 790 -10.37 3.61 35.07
C ARG A 790 -10.31 5.10 35.39
N MET A 791 -9.11 5.65 35.46
CA MET A 791 -8.91 7.07 35.72
C MET A 791 -9.53 7.91 34.60
N HIS A 792 -9.18 7.67 33.34
CA HIS A 792 -9.80 8.32 32.18
C HIS A 792 -11.32 8.15 32.15
N ALA A 793 -11.81 6.92 32.34
CA ALA A 793 -13.25 6.68 32.38
C ALA A 793 -13.99 7.54 33.42
N ALA A 794 -13.34 7.85 34.56
CA ALA A 794 -13.91 8.62 35.65
C ALA A 794 -13.73 10.14 35.47
N ILE A 795 -12.52 10.62 35.18
CA ILE A 795 -12.22 12.06 35.15
C ILE A 795 -12.70 12.73 33.87
N ASP A 796 -12.87 11.98 32.78
CA ASP A 796 -13.24 12.52 31.46
C ASP A 796 -14.76 12.63 31.26
N ASN A 797 -15.55 12.30 32.27
CA ASN A 797 -17.02 12.21 32.17
C ASN A 797 -17.72 13.48 31.62
N ILE A 798 -18.81 13.27 30.88
CA ILE A 798 -19.54 14.31 30.14
C ILE A 798 -20.30 15.33 31.02
N ASN A 799 -20.42 15.09 32.33
CA ASN A 799 -21.26 15.91 33.22
C ASN A 799 -20.45 16.99 33.94
N VAL A 800 -19.33 16.60 34.55
CA VAL A 800 -18.49 17.50 35.37
C VAL A 800 -16.98 17.30 35.12
N GLY A 801 -16.63 16.28 34.35
CA GLY A 801 -15.26 15.90 34.02
C GLY A 801 -14.66 16.72 32.87
N HIS A 802 -13.52 16.25 32.35
CA HIS A 802 -12.79 16.92 31.28
C HIS A 802 -13.65 17.06 30.01
N GLY A 803 -14.51 16.08 29.68
CA GLY A 803 -15.43 16.17 28.55
C GLY A 803 -16.40 17.35 28.66
N ALA A 804 -16.96 17.57 29.85
CA ALA A 804 -17.80 18.74 30.14
C ALA A 804 -17.00 20.05 30.03
N GLN A 805 -15.77 20.07 30.55
CA GLN A 805 -14.91 21.25 30.50
C GLN A 805 -14.50 21.61 29.07
N ALA A 806 -14.18 20.63 28.23
CA ALA A 806 -13.83 20.82 26.82
C ALA A 806 -15.02 21.39 26.03
N LYS A 807 -16.22 20.83 26.23
CA LYS A 807 -17.47 21.34 25.62
C LYS A 807 -17.73 22.80 25.99
N GLU A 808 -17.62 23.14 27.26
CA GLU A 808 -17.83 24.52 27.74
C GLU A 808 -16.73 25.47 27.26
N ALA A 809 -15.47 25.02 27.15
CA ALA A 809 -14.39 25.81 26.57
C ALA A 809 -14.67 26.18 25.10
N ILE A 810 -15.22 25.25 24.31
CA ILE A 810 -15.64 25.50 22.92
C ILE A 810 -16.77 26.54 22.86
N LYS A 811 -17.80 26.39 23.69
CA LYS A 811 -18.93 27.33 23.73
C LYS A 811 -18.47 28.75 24.08
N LEU A 812 -17.61 28.88 25.10
CA LEU A 812 -17.00 30.16 25.49
C LEU A 812 -16.15 30.76 24.36
N TYR A 813 -15.32 29.95 23.71
CA TYR A 813 -14.47 30.39 22.60
C TYR A 813 -15.28 30.89 21.40
N LEU A 814 -16.31 30.14 21.00
CA LEU A 814 -17.17 30.50 19.87
C LEU A 814 -18.08 31.68 20.19
N HIS A 815 -18.45 31.89 21.46
CA HIS A 815 -19.12 33.12 21.89
C HIS A 815 -18.21 34.33 21.70
N GLN A 816 -16.96 34.27 22.20
CA GLN A 816 -15.98 35.36 22.04
C GLN A 816 -15.72 35.69 20.57
N LYS A 817 -15.54 34.68 19.71
CA LYS A 817 -15.32 34.91 18.27
C LYS A 817 -16.53 35.51 17.57
N ARG A 818 -17.73 35.18 18.02
CA ARG A 818 -18.96 35.84 17.55
C ARG A 818 -19.02 37.30 17.99
N GLU A 819 -18.61 37.62 19.20
CA GLU A 819 -18.52 39.01 19.69
C GLU A 819 -17.47 39.83 18.93
N GLU A 820 -16.35 39.22 18.56
CA GLU A 820 -15.25 39.88 17.83
C GLU A 820 -15.56 40.11 16.34
N GLY A 821 -16.23 39.16 15.67
CA GLY A 821 -16.33 39.14 14.20
C GLY A 821 -17.67 38.69 13.61
N GLY A 822 -18.69 38.50 14.45
CA GLY A 822 -20.03 38.06 14.03
C GLY A 822 -20.10 36.58 13.64
N ASP A 823 -21.26 36.18 13.10
CA ASP A 823 -21.58 34.78 12.83
C ASP A 823 -20.63 34.13 11.81
N SER A 824 -20.12 34.88 10.81
CA SER A 824 -19.22 34.33 9.80
C SER A 824 -17.91 33.84 10.42
N VAL A 825 -17.31 34.63 11.32
CA VAL A 825 -16.06 34.29 12.01
C VAL A 825 -16.29 33.12 12.98
N GLN A 826 -17.43 33.09 13.67
CA GLN A 826 -17.80 31.95 14.51
C GLN A 826 -17.84 30.65 13.71
N GLN A 827 -18.48 30.64 12.53
CA GLN A 827 -18.59 29.43 11.71
C GLN A 827 -17.25 29.00 11.11
N GLU A 828 -16.38 29.93 10.71
CA GLU A 828 -15.01 29.61 10.27
C GLU A 828 -14.22 28.90 11.37
N HIS A 829 -14.27 29.44 12.59
CA HIS A 829 -13.61 28.84 13.75
C HIS A 829 -14.23 27.49 14.14
N TRP A 830 -15.55 27.35 14.03
CA TRP A 830 -16.22 26.07 14.23
C TRP A 830 -15.74 25.00 13.26
N GLN A 831 -15.61 25.30 11.96
CA GLN A 831 -15.09 24.35 10.98
C GLN A 831 -13.71 23.84 11.36
N ARG A 832 -12.87 24.71 11.93
CA ARG A 832 -11.54 24.34 12.44
C ARG A 832 -11.62 23.45 13.69
N ILE A 833 -12.52 23.75 14.63
CA ILE A 833 -12.79 22.90 15.80
C ILE A 833 -13.23 21.50 15.36
N TRP A 834 -14.26 21.43 14.50
CA TRP A 834 -14.75 20.14 14.01
C TRP A 834 -13.70 19.37 13.20
N ARG A 835 -12.85 20.07 12.43
CA ARG A 835 -11.71 19.44 11.75
C ARG A 835 -10.72 18.83 12.75
N GLY A 836 -10.42 19.49 13.86
CA GLY A 836 -9.57 18.93 14.92
C GLY A 836 -10.16 17.64 15.52
N TYR A 837 -11.46 17.64 15.79
CA TYR A 837 -12.20 16.47 16.28
C TYR A 837 -12.13 15.30 15.29
N VAL A 838 -12.50 15.55 14.03
CA VAL A 838 -12.54 14.52 12.98
C VAL A 838 -11.14 14.04 12.60
N ALA A 839 -10.13 14.94 12.57
CA ALA A 839 -8.74 14.55 12.33
C ALA A 839 -8.32 13.51 13.36
N TRP A 840 -8.49 13.78 14.65
CA TRP A 840 -8.15 12.80 15.69
C TRP A 840 -8.94 11.49 15.57
N ALA A 841 -10.25 11.58 15.31
CA ALA A 841 -11.13 10.41 15.16
C ALA A 841 -10.74 9.49 13.99
N THR A 842 -10.17 10.06 12.94
CA THR A 842 -9.93 9.35 11.66
C THR A 842 -8.45 9.13 11.34
N LEU A 843 -7.56 9.77 12.10
CA LEU A 843 -6.14 9.45 12.14
C LEU A 843 -6.00 8.00 12.61
N GLY A 844 -5.28 7.19 11.84
CA GLY A 844 -5.16 5.77 12.13
C GLY A 844 -4.43 5.56 13.45
N ASN A 845 -5.10 4.98 14.45
CA ASN A 845 -4.40 4.43 15.63
C ASN A 845 -3.77 3.06 15.35
N GLY A 846 -3.79 2.62 14.09
CA GLY A 846 -3.28 1.32 13.71
C GLY A 846 -4.11 0.13 14.20
N ALA A 847 -5.37 0.29 14.64
CA ALA A 847 -6.12 -0.79 15.27
C ALA A 847 -6.07 -2.12 14.48
N ASN A 848 -6.17 -2.06 13.14
CA ASN A 848 -6.06 -3.24 12.29
C ASN A 848 -4.63 -3.82 12.26
N GLU A 849 -3.59 -3.01 12.15
CA GLU A 849 -2.18 -3.46 12.22
C GLU A 849 -1.83 -4.02 13.61
N VAL A 850 -2.34 -3.41 14.67
CA VAL A 850 -2.18 -3.91 16.04
C VAL A 850 -2.91 -5.24 16.19
N ILE A 851 -4.12 -5.40 15.67
CA ILE A 851 -4.83 -6.70 15.67
C ILE A 851 -4.04 -7.76 14.90
N GLU A 852 -3.53 -7.42 13.72
CA GLU A 852 -2.65 -8.32 12.94
C GLU A 852 -1.41 -8.72 13.75
N ARG A 853 -0.83 -7.77 14.49
CA ARG A 853 0.27 -8.02 15.41
C ARG A 853 -0.14 -8.96 16.54
N LEU A 854 -1.32 -8.78 17.14
CA LEU A 854 -1.82 -9.67 18.20
C LEU A 854 -2.04 -11.09 17.68
N MET A 855 -2.61 -11.22 16.48
CA MET A 855 -2.78 -12.50 15.79
C MET A 855 -1.43 -13.17 15.54
N THR A 856 -0.41 -12.42 15.13
CA THR A 856 0.94 -12.93 14.93
C THR A 856 1.53 -13.47 16.23
N VAL A 857 1.41 -12.73 17.35
CA VAL A 857 1.89 -13.15 18.68
C VAL A 857 1.17 -14.41 19.17
N ASP A 858 -0.14 -14.48 18.99
CA ASP A 858 -0.96 -15.65 19.33
C ASP A 858 -0.82 -16.80 18.31
N ARG A 859 -0.08 -16.57 17.21
CA ARG A 859 0.05 -17.47 16.06
C ARG A 859 -1.30 -17.90 15.48
N LYS A 860 -2.26 -16.98 15.51
CA LYS A 860 -3.58 -17.11 14.89
C LYS A 860 -3.51 -16.60 13.47
N GLN A 861 -4.00 -17.40 12.53
CA GLN A 861 -3.95 -17.09 11.12
C GLN A 861 -5.32 -17.32 10.50
N ILE A 862 -5.81 -16.38 9.72
CA ILE A 862 -6.99 -16.52 8.88
C ILE A 862 -6.58 -16.69 7.42
N HIS A 863 -7.48 -17.21 6.61
CA HIS A 863 -7.31 -17.28 5.16
C HIS A 863 -8.20 -16.21 4.51
N LEU A 864 -7.57 -15.18 3.93
CA LEU A 864 -8.28 -14.09 3.25
C LEU A 864 -8.55 -14.37 1.76
N ARG A 865 -7.87 -15.36 1.16
CA ARG A 865 -8.13 -15.75 -0.24
C ARG A 865 -9.49 -16.44 -0.35
N SER A 866 -10.11 -16.22 -1.52
CA SER A 866 -11.39 -16.83 -1.88
C SER A 866 -11.40 -18.34 -1.69
N SER A 867 -12.56 -18.85 -1.26
CA SER A 867 -12.88 -20.27 -1.24
C SER A 867 -12.84 -20.87 -2.66
N LEU A 868 -12.94 -20.05 -3.72
CA LEU A 868 -12.87 -20.48 -5.11
C LEU A 868 -11.42 -20.54 -5.65
N LEU A 869 -11.21 -21.37 -6.67
CA LEU A 869 -9.92 -21.50 -7.37
C LEU A 869 -9.68 -20.29 -8.30
N LEU A 870 -8.46 -19.77 -8.24
CA LEU A 870 -7.87 -18.95 -9.30
C LEU A 870 -7.18 -19.84 -10.35
N ALA A 871 -7.01 -19.35 -11.57
CA ALA A 871 -6.23 -20.06 -12.59
C ALA A 871 -4.78 -20.30 -12.12
N SER A 872 -4.19 -19.34 -11.38
CA SER A 872 -2.87 -19.46 -10.77
C SER A 872 -2.81 -20.48 -9.62
N ASP A 873 -3.95 -20.91 -9.09
CA ASP A 873 -3.98 -21.96 -8.08
C ASP A 873 -3.87 -23.36 -8.69
N ILE A 874 -4.10 -23.50 -9.99
CA ILE A 874 -4.03 -24.78 -10.71
C ILE A 874 -2.62 -24.98 -11.24
N LEU A 875 -1.89 -25.89 -10.61
CA LEU A 875 -0.50 -26.18 -10.96
C LEU A 875 -0.40 -27.36 -11.93
N PRO A 876 0.65 -27.42 -12.78
CA PRO A 876 0.81 -28.49 -13.77
C PRO A 876 0.63 -29.93 -13.24
N PRO A 877 1.08 -30.28 -12.01
CA PRO A 877 0.85 -31.63 -11.47
C PRO A 877 -0.63 -32.01 -11.33
N PHE A 878 -1.53 -31.07 -11.07
CA PHE A 878 -2.96 -31.36 -10.99
C PHE A 878 -3.58 -31.60 -12.37
N LEU A 879 -3.18 -30.82 -13.39
CA LEU A 879 -3.61 -31.06 -14.77
C LEU A 879 -3.15 -32.43 -15.27
N MET A 880 -1.94 -32.85 -14.92
CA MET A 880 -1.44 -34.20 -15.21
C MET A 880 -2.30 -35.28 -14.54
N ALA A 881 -2.71 -35.06 -13.28
CA ALA A 881 -3.59 -35.98 -12.55
C ALA A 881 -4.98 -36.06 -13.20
N LEU A 882 -5.61 -34.91 -13.48
CA LEU A 882 -6.91 -34.83 -14.17
C LEU A 882 -6.86 -35.54 -15.53
N ARG A 883 -5.82 -35.31 -16.33
CA ARG A 883 -5.67 -35.96 -17.64
C ARG A 883 -5.50 -37.47 -17.53
N ALA A 884 -4.76 -37.93 -16.52
CA ALA A 884 -4.44 -39.35 -16.36
C ALA A 884 -5.63 -40.16 -15.81
N GLY A 885 -6.50 -39.54 -15.00
CA GLY A 885 -7.69 -40.20 -14.43
C GLY A 885 -7.36 -41.47 -13.64
N LYS A 886 -6.29 -41.44 -12.83
CA LYS A 886 -5.75 -42.63 -12.15
C LYS A 886 -6.38 -42.92 -10.79
N ASP A 887 -7.12 -41.95 -10.24
CA ASP A 887 -7.77 -42.04 -8.95
C ASP A 887 -9.24 -41.62 -9.07
N ALA A 888 -10.05 -41.98 -8.07
CA ALA A 888 -11.49 -41.72 -8.08
C ALA A 888 -11.83 -40.22 -8.15
N ILE A 889 -10.96 -39.35 -7.64
CA ILE A 889 -11.17 -37.90 -7.63
C ILE A 889 -10.87 -37.33 -9.02
N SER A 890 -9.70 -37.62 -9.60
CA SER A 890 -9.34 -37.14 -10.94
C SER A 890 -10.29 -37.66 -12.03
N THR A 891 -10.76 -38.90 -11.92
CA THR A 891 -11.75 -39.48 -12.85
C THR A 891 -13.06 -38.71 -12.80
N PHE A 892 -13.61 -38.52 -11.59
CA PHE A 892 -14.85 -37.79 -11.38
C PHE A 892 -14.74 -36.34 -11.89
N LEU A 893 -13.69 -35.62 -11.48
CA LEU A 893 -13.51 -34.22 -11.87
C LEU A 893 -13.35 -34.08 -13.38
N ASN A 894 -12.61 -34.98 -14.05
CA ASN A 894 -12.47 -34.97 -15.51
C ASN A 894 -13.82 -35.16 -16.21
N GLU A 895 -14.66 -36.12 -15.78
CA GLU A 895 -16.01 -36.33 -16.31
C GLU A 895 -16.93 -35.11 -16.14
N LYS A 896 -16.65 -34.28 -15.14
CA LYS A 896 -17.38 -33.06 -14.81
C LYS A 896 -16.89 -31.81 -15.55
N LEU A 897 -15.74 -31.87 -16.21
CA LEU A 897 -15.26 -30.81 -17.08
C LEU A 897 -16.14 -30.70 -18.33
N SER A 898 -16.27 -29.49 -18.86
CA SER A 898 -16.96 -29.28 -20.14
C SER A 898 -16.23 -30.01 -21.28
N SER A 899 -16.95 -30.35 -22.35
CA SER A 899 -16.37 -31.02 -23.52
C SER A 899 -15.27 -30.19 -24.19
N HIS A 900 -15.30 -28.87 -24.03
CA HIS A 900 -14.25 -27.97 -24.53
C HIS A 900 -12.99 -28.06 -23.66
N THR A 901 -13.13 -27.98 -22.34
CA THR A 901 -12.03 -28.13 -21.38
C THR A 901 -11.37 -29.51 -21.48
N GLN A 902 -12.14 -30.59 -21.61
CA GLN A 902 -11.61 -31.95 -21.82
C GLN A 902 -10.77 -32.05 -23.11
N SER A 903 -11.19 -31.36 -24.16
CA SER A 903 -10.46 -31.34 -25.44
C SER A 903 -9.12 -30.63 -25.30
N TRP A 904 -9.07 -29.47 -24.62
CA TRP A 904 -7.83 -28.77 -24.32
C TRP A 904 -6.91 -29.58 -23.41
N LEU A 905 -7.44 -30.21 -22.37
CA LEU A 905 -6.68 -31.04 -21.43
C LEU A 905 -6.02 -32.24 -22.14
N LYS A 906 -6.71 -32.82 -23.12
CA LYS A 906 -6.20 -33.92 -23.94
C LYS A 906 -5.14 -33.46 -24.94
N ALA A 907 -5.27 -32.25 -25.49
CA ALA A 907 -4.36 -31.68 -26.47
C ALA A 907 -3.05 -31.14 -25.85
N TRP A 908 -3.05 -30.76 -24.58
CA TRP A 908 -1.88 -30.21 -23.89
C TRP A 908 -0.69 -31.20 -23.80
N HIS A 909 0.54 -30.71 -23.97
CA HIS A 909 1.78 -31.49 -23.81
C HIS A 909 2.42 -31.24 -22.43
N VAL A 910 2.69 -32.31 -21.68
CA VAL A 910 3.10 -32.26 -20.25
C VAL A 910 4.42 -31.50 -20.00
N HIS A 911 5.29 -31.41 -21.00
CA HIS A 911 6.58 -30.70 -20.90
C HIS A 911 6.47 -29.20 -21.27
N GLU A 912 5.29 -28.75 -21.69
CA GLU A 912 5.01 -27.36 -22.04
C GLU A 912 4.13 -26.73 -20.95
N PRO A 913 4.25 -25.41 -20.71
CA PRO A 913 3.34 -24.72 -19.79
C PRO A 913 1.89 -24.86 -20.29
N PRO A 914 0.92 -25.09 -19.39
CA PRO A 914 -0.49 -25.16 -19.76
C PRO A 914 -0.99 -23.82 -20.28
N SER A 915 -1.81 -23.84 -21.34
CA SER A 915 -2.37 -22.61 -21.90
C SER A 915 -3.38 -21.97 -20.94
N ALA A 916 -3.58 -20.66 -21.05
CA ALA A 916 -4.54 -19.96 -20.21
C ALA A 916 -5.98 -20.40 -20.45
N GLU A 917 -6.33 -20.82 -21.66
CA GLU A 917 -7.65 -21.38 -21.96
C GLU A 917 -7.87 -22.69 -21.20
N LEU A 918 -6.85 -23.56 -21.15
CA LEU A 918 -6.91 -24.79 -20.37
C LEU A 918 -7.05 -24.47 -18.88
N LEU A 919 -6.21 -23.58 -18.34
CA LEU A 919 -6.26 -23.20 -16.92
C LEU A 919 -7.60 -22.54 -16.55
N GLN A 920 -8.10 -21.62 -17.37
CA GLN A 920 -9.40 -20.96 -17.13
C GLN A 920 -10.57 -21.91 -17.31
N GLY A 921 -10.55 -22.79 -18.33
CA GLY A 921 -11.59 -23.80 -18.52
C GLY A 921 -11.68 -24.75 -17.33
N VAL A 922 -10.53 -25.28 -16.89
CA VAL A 922 -10.46 -26.15 -15.71
C VAL A 922 -10.90 -25.39 -14.45
N ARG A 923 -10.44 -24.16 -14.26
CA ARG A 923 -10.85 -23.31 -13.13
C ARG A 923 -12.36 -23.04 -13.11
N ALA A 924 -12.95 -22.62 -14.23
CA ALA A 924 -14.37 -22.31 -14.34
C ALA A 924 -15.22 -23.54 -14.04
N ASP A 925 -14.90 -24.68 -14.68
CA ASP A 925 -15.60 -25.94 -14.44
C ASP A 925 -15.47 -26.38 -12.98
N LEU A 926 -14.27 -26.33 -12.40
CA LEU A 926 -14.08 -26.71 -10.99
C LEU A 926 -14.80 -25.79 -10.02
N ASN A 927 -14.82 -24.47 -10.25
CA ASN A 927 -15.52 -23.54 -9.39
C ASN A 927 -17.04 -23.78 -9.37
N VAL A 928 -17.63 -24.24 -10.47
CA VAL A 928 -19.04 -24.70 -10.50
C VAL A 928 -19.22 -25.90 -9.56
N TRP A 929 -18.31 -26.86 -9.59
CA TRP A 929 -18.39 -28.06 -8.75
C TRP A 929 -18.00 -27.84 -7.30
N LEU A 930 -17.13 -26.86 -7.01
CA LEU A 930 -16.91 -26.39 -5.63
C LEU A 930 -18.20 -25.83 -5.03
N LYS A 931 -19.09 -25.21 -5.83
CA LYS A 931 -20.40 -24.72 -5.41
C LYS A 931 -21.49 -25.82 -5.33
N ALA A 932 -21.29 -26.97 -5.99
CA ALA A 932 -22.29 -28.05 -6.13
C ALA A 932 -22.00 -29.32 -5.31
N GLY A 933 -20.81 -29.45 -4.72
CA GLY A 933 -20.42 -30.58 -3.85
C GLY A 933 -19.55 -31.63 -4.54
N ILE A 934 -18.40 -31.97 -3.92
CA ILE A 934 -17.51 -33.05 -4.39
C ILE A 934 -17.23 -34.12 -3.33
N ASP A 935 -17.74 -33.96 -2.11
CA ASP A 935 -17.32 -34.57 -0.83
C ASP A 935 -17.84 -36.00 -0.53
N GLU A 936 -18.22 -36.77 -1.55
CA GLU A 936 -18.72 -38.14 -1.36
C GLU A 936 -17.66 -39.04 -0.68
N LYS A 937 -18.00 -39.59 0.49
CA LYS A 937 -17.06 -40.23 1.45
C LYS A 937 -16.10 -41.24 0.83
N ASP A 938 -16.55 -42.00 -0.17
CA ASP A 938 -15.75 -43.04 -0.80
C ASP A 938 -14.66 -42.50 -1.74
N ARG A 939 -14.79 -41.25 -2.24
CA ARG A 939 -13.81 -40.63 -3.16
C ARG A 939 -12.50 -40.25 -2.45
N PHE A 940 -12.58 -39.79 -1.20
CA PHE A 940 -11.43 -39.28 -0.45
C PHE A 940 -10.85 -40.28 0.57
N LYS A 941 -11.30 -41.54 0.57
CA LYS A 941 -10.92 -42.56 1.58
C LYS A 941 -9.42 -42.82 1.71
N ASN A 942 -8.66 -42.58 0.63
CA ASN A 942 -7.20 -42.81 0.58
C ASN A 942 -6.38 -41.50 0.70
N VAL A 943 -7.04 -40.36 0.95
CA VAL A 943 -6.39 -39.05 1.11
C VAL A 943 -6.14 -38.79 2.59
N SER A 944 -4.91 -38.39 2.94
CA SER A 944 -4.60 -37.95 4.30
C SER A 944 -5.14 -36.55 4.53
N LEU A 945 -6.35 -36.46 5.08
CA LEU A 945 -7.03 -35.20 5.34
C LEU A 945 -6.34 -34.38 6.43
N SER A 946 -6.27 -33.07 6.23
CA SER A 946 -5.80 -32.12 7.23
C SER A 946 -6.75 -32.04 8.43
N ALA A 947 -6.28 -31.44 9.53
CA ALA A 947 -7.14 -31.18 10.69
C ALA A 947 -8.32 -30.24 10.33
N GLU A 948 -8.07 -29.30 9.43
CA GLU A 948 -9.05 -28.32 8.93
C GLU A 948 -10.15 -28.98 8.11
N THR A 949 -9.80 -29.79 7.10
CA THR A 949 -10.77 -30.50 6.26
C THR A 949 -11.65 -31.44 7.08
N ARG A 950 -11.08 -32.11 8.09
CA ARG A 950 -11.84 -32.95 9.02
C ARG A 950 -12.83 -32.16 9.88
N LYS A 951 -12.54 -30.90 10.20
CA LYS A 951 -13.46 -30.01 10.94
C LYS A 951 -14.62 -29.58 10.03
N LEU A 952 -14.35 -29.16 8.80
CA LEU A 952 -15.38 -28.79 7.82
C LEU A 952 -16.30 -29.98 7.48
N LEU A 953 -15.74 -31.19 7.33
CA LEU A 953 -16.54 -32.41 7.12
C LEU A 953 -17.51 -32.73 8.27
N LYS A 954 -17.19 -32.32 9.50
CA LYS A 954 -18.12 -32.48 10.64
C LYS A 954 -19.29 -31.52 10.58
N LEU A 955 -19.11 -30.33 10.00
CA LEU A 955 -20.15 -29.31 9.84
C LEU A 955 -21.17 -29.69 8.76
N LYS A 956 -20.80 -30.56 7.81
CA LYS A 956 -21.66 -31.02 6.70
C LYS A 956 -22.35 -29.85 5.94
N PRO A 957 -21.60 -28.84 5.49
CA PRO A 957 -22.17 -27.74 4.73
C PRO A 957 -22.80 -28.26 3.45
N LYS A 958 -24.02 -27.79 3.12
CA LYS A 958 -24.77 -28.23 1.94
C LYS A 958 -24.82 -27.20 0.82
N HIS A 959 -24.63 -25.92 1.13
CA HIS A 959 -24.70 -24.79 0.21
C HIS A 959 -23.78 -23.66 0.71
N GLY A 960 -23.64 -22.59 -0.08
CA GLY A 960 -22.94 -21.38 0.33
C GLY A 960 -21.42 -21.53 0.43
N VAL A 961 -20.78 -20.50 1.00
CA VAL A 961 -19.31 -20.38 1.06
C VAL A 961 -18.64 -21.53 1.82
N ASP A 962 -19.30 -22.10 2.84
CA ASP A 962 -18.72 -23.21 3.62
C ASP A 962 -18.62 -24.52 2.84
N LEU A 963 -19.56 -24.78 1.92
CA LEU A 963 -19.46 -25.92 1.02
C LEU A 963 -18.27 -25.73 0.07
N ILE A 964 -18.08 -24.51 -0.41
CA ILE A 964 -16.95 -24.15 -1.27
C ILE A 964 -15.63 -24.34 -0.50
N ASP A 965 -15.53 -23.86 0.74
CA ASP A 965 -14.35 -24.03 1.60
C ASP A 965 -14.05 -25.51 1.89
N LEU A 966 -15.06 -26.33 2.16
CA LEU A 966 -14.90 -27.77 2.33
C LEU A 966 -14.34 -28.42 1.06
N ASN A 967 -14.96 -28.16 -0.08
CA ASN A 967 -14.58 -28.75 -1.36
C ASN A 967 -13.18 -28.28 -1.79
N ARG A 968 -12.83 -27.01 -1.57
CA ARG A 968 -11.49 -26.46 -1.83
C ARG A 968 -10.43 -27.15 -0.97
N SER A 969 -10.69 -27.31 0.32
CA SER A 969 -9.78 -27.96 1.27
C SER A 969 -9.57 -29.45 0.93
N LEU A 970 -10.62 -30.14 0.48
CA LEU A 970 -10.53 -31.52 -0.01
C LEU A 970 -9.62 -31.64 -1.24
N LEU A 971 -9.65 -30.68 -2.16
CA LEU A 971 -8.74 -30.65 -3.31
C LEU A 971 -7.30 -30.31 -2.92
N GLU A 972 -7.10 -29.38 -1.99
CA GLU A 972 -5.78 -29.03 -1.45
C GLU A 972 -5.10 -30.24 -0.77
N ASP A 973 -5.86 -31.03 -0.01
CA ASP A 973 -5.39 -32.25 0.65
C ASP A 973 -5.11 -33.38 -0.34
N ALA A 974 -5.95 -33.53 -1.37
CA ALA A 974 -5.77 -34.56 -2.41
C ALA A 974 -4.59 -34.27 -3.33
N TYR A 975 -4.32 -32.99 -3.62
CA TYR A 975 -3.31 -32.56 -4.59
C TYR A 975 -2.39 -31.45 -4.06
N PRO A 976 -1.60 -31.70 -3.00
CA PRO A 976 -0.82 -30.66 -2.31
C PRO A 976 0.30 -30.02 -3.16
N LYS A 977 0.73 -30.67 -4.25
CA LYS A 977 1.69 -30.13 -5.23
C LYS A 977 1.01 -29.65 -6.52
N GLY A 978 -0.28 -29.94 -6.66
CA GLY A 978 -1.08 -29.66 -7.86
C GLY A 978 -2.04 -28.48 -7.69
N ILE A 979 -2.38 -28.14 -6.44
CA ILE A 979 -3.29 -27.06 -6.10
C ILE A 979 -2.58 -26.14 -5.11
N ALA A 980 -2.46 -24.86 -5.45
CA ALA A 980 -1.88 -23.87 -4.55
C ALA A 980 -2.78 -23.66 -3.33
N ARG A 981 -2.16 -23.52 -2.15
CA ARG A 981 -2.85 -23.27 -0.89
C ARG A 981 -3.33 -21.82 -0.79
N ARG A 982 -4.46 -21.61 -0.11
CA ARG A 982 -4.96 -20.27 0.25
C ARG A 982 -3.87 -19.44 0.96
N ALA A 983 -3.77 -18.15 0.61
CA ALA A 983 -2.78 -17.28 1.23
C ALA A 983 -3.10 -17.10 2.73
N ALA A 984 -2.03 -17.09 3.50
CA ALA A 984 -2.01 -16.88 4.93
C ALA A 984 -2.19 -15.40 5.26
N PHE A 985 -2.97 -15.08 6.30
CA PHE A 985 -3.00 -13.74 6.87
C PHE A 985 -3.16 -13.78 8.40
N PRO A 986 -2.28 -13.11 9.16
CA PRO A 986 -0.95 -12.67 8.74
C PRO A 986 -0.09 -13.86 8.28
N ASP A 987 0.88 -13.66 7.39
CA ASP A 987 1.84 -14.72 7.06
C ASP A 987 2.85 -14.86 8.20
N ILE A 988 2.47 -15.64 9.22
CA ILE A 988 3.26 -15.85 10.45
C ILE A 988 4.64 -16.42 10.12
N LYS A 989 4.72 -17.32 9.13
CA LYS A 989 6.00 -17.93 8.74
C LYS A 989 6.92 -16.89 8.12
N ALA A 990 6.41 -16.10 7.18
CA ALA A 990 7.18 -15.02 6.57
C ALA A 990 7.60 -13.97 7.62
N HIS A 991 6.70 -13.61 8.54
CA HIS A 991 6.98 -12.66 9.62
C HIS A 991 8.17 -13.10 10.47
N TYR A 992 8.11 -14.32 11.03
CA TYR A 992 9.19 -14.81 11.89
C TYR A 992 10.46 -15.15 11.10
N ALA A 993 10.36 -15.58 9.85
CA ALA A 993 11.53 -15.74 8.98
C ALA A 993 12.26 -14.41 8.76
N ALA A 994 11.55 -13.31 8.53
CA ALA A 994 12.13 -11.98 8.40
C ALA A 994 12.79 -11.52 9.71
N LYS A 995 12.10 -11.69 10.85
CA LYS A 995 12.66 -11.39 12.20
C LYS A 995 13.94 -12.19 12.49
N PHE A 996 13.95 -13.45 12.12
CA PHE A 996 15.13 -14.30 12.27
C PHE A 996 16.27 -13.83 11.36
N ALA A 997 15.98 -13.48 10.10
CA ALA A 997 16.98 -12.95 9.16
C ALA A 997 17.59 -11.64 9.68
N ASP A 998 16.79 -10.73 10.25
CA ASP A 998 17.29 -9.50 10.88
C ASP A 998 18.19 -9.78 12.08
N LEU A 999 17.80 -10.72 12.94
CA LEU A 999 18.64 -11.18 14.05
C LEU A 999 19.98 -11.73 13.53
N VAL A 1000 19.96 -12.52 12.45
CA VAL A 1000 21.16 -13.06 11.81
C VAL A 1000 22.05 -11.94 11.28
N ARG A 1001 21.49 -10.94 10.57
CA ARG A 1001 22.24 -9.78 10.08
C ARG A 1001 22.85 -8.98 11.22
N LYS A 1002 22.09 -8.71 12.28
CA LYS A 1002 22.54 -7.98 13.48
C LYS A 1002 23.70 -8.68 14.17
N LYS A 1003 23.69 -10.02 14.22
CA LYS A 1003 24.73 -10.82 14.88
C LYS A 1003 25.90 -11.19 13.95
N ALA A 1004 25.76 -11.04 12.64
CA ALA A 1004 26.78 -11.44 11.66
C ALA A 1004 28.17 -10.84 11.93
N PRO A 1005 28.36 -9.55 12.25
CA PRO A 1005 29.69 -8.98 12.46
C PRO A 1005 30.45 -9.64 13.62
N LEU A 1006 29.75 -9.93 14.73
CA LEU A 1006 30.32 -10.60 15.90
C LEU A 1006 30.52 -12.10 15.64
N ALA A 1007 29.54 -12.76 15.01
CA ALA A 1007 29.62 -14.19 14.70
C ALA A 1007 30.77 -14.51 13.73
N LEU A 1008 30.96 -13.70 12.69
CA LEU A 1008 32.06 -13.87 11.73
C LEU A 1008 33.44 -13.68 12.37
N GLN A 1009 33.56 -12.91 13.45
CA GLN A 1009 34.81 -12.78 14.21
C GLN A 1009 35.07 -14.01 15.09
N SER A 1010 34.04 -14.51 15.77
CA SER A 1010 34.14 -15.65 16.68
C SER A 1010 34.26 -16.99 15.97
N HIS A 1011 33.74 -17.12 14.75
CA HIS A 1011 33.68 -18.39 14.00
C HIS A 1011 34.61 -18.45 12.76
N ARG A 1012 35.66 -17.61 12.69
CA ARG A 1012 36.63 -17.57 11.56
C ARG A 1012 37.24 -18.92 11.18
N ARG A 1013 37.30 -19.87 12.12
CA ARG A 1013 37.86 -21.22 11.92
C ARG A 1013 36.81 -22.27 11.55
N VAL A 1014 35.55 -21.89 11.35
CA VAL A 1014 34.45 -22.80 11.02
C VAL A 1014 33.93 -22.46 9.61
N PRO A 1015 34.44 -23.14 8.55
CA PRO A 1015 34.19 -22.74 7.16
C PRO A 1015 32.72 -22.70 6.75
N TRP A 1016 31.91 -23.61 7.28
CA TRP A 1016 30.47 -23.64 6.95
C TRP A 1016 29.71 -22.47 7.57
N VAL A 1017 30.09 -22.02 8.77
CA VAL A 1017 29.48 -20.85 9.43
C VAL A 1017 29.81 -19.59 8.63
N MET A 1018 31.08 -19.44 8.22
CA MET A 1018 31.50 -18.34 7.34
C MET A 1018 30.71 -18.32 6.03
N LYS A 1019 30.53 -19.49 5.39
CA LYS A 1019 29.73 -19.61 4.16
C LYS A 1019 28.26 -19.26 4.39
N ALA A 1020 27.67 -19.69 5.51
CA ALA A 1020 26.27 -19.42 5.83
C ALA A 1020 26.01 -17.92 6.07
N PHE A 1021 26.90 -17.22 6.79
CA PHE A 1021 26.78 -15.77 7.03
C PHE A 1021 27.15 -14.89 5.82
N HIS A 1022 27.94 -15.40 4.87
CA HIS A 1022 28.16 -14.74 3.57
C HIS A 1022 27.07 -15.06 2.53
N GLY A 1023 26.20 -16.02 2.83
CA GLY A 1023 25.05 -16.38 2.01
C GLY A 1023 23.83 -15.49 2.30
N LYS A 1024 22.65 -15.98 1.94
CA LYS A 1024 21.37 -15.31 2.24
C LYS A 1024 21.02 -15.53 3.71
N PRO A 1025 20.83 -14.47 4.53
CA PRO A 1025 20.46 -14.60 5.93
C PRO A 1025 19.21 -15.44 6.20
N GLU A 1026 18.28 -15.46 5.25
CA GLU A 1026 17.03 -16.21 5.27
C GLU A 1026 17.26 -17.74 5.30
N ASP A 1027 18.38 -18.21 4.74
CA ASP A 1027 18.73 -19.63 4.67
C ASP A 1027 19.33 -20.15 6.00
N MET A 1028 19.63 -19.27 6.96
CA MET A 1028 20.34 -19.62 8.19
C MET A 1028 19.54 -20.60 9.05
N LEU A 1029 18.23 -20.37 9.25
CA LEU A 1029 17.39 -21.25 10.07
C LEU A 1029 17.34 -22.66 9.47
N GLN A 1030 17.14 -22.76 8.16
CA GLN A 1030 17.17 -24.04 7.43
C GLN A 1030 18.55 -24.71 7.54
N THR A 1031 19.63 -23.93 7.44
CA THR A 1031 21.00 -24.43 7.60
C THR A 1031 21.26 -25.03 8.98
N LEU A 1032 20.66 -24.46 10.04
CA LEU A 1032 20.76 -25.00 11.40
C LEU A 1032 19.94 -26.29 11.56
N ILE A 1033 18.77 -26.36 10.92
CA ILE A 1033 17.91 -27.56 10.87
C ILE A 1033 18.63 -28.69 10.14
N ASP A 1034 19.14 -28.45 8.94
CA ASP A 1034 19.83 -29.46 8.10
C ASP A 1034 21.08 -30.04 8.78
N ARG A 1035 21.67 -29.28 9.71
CA ARG A 1035 22.82 -29.71 10.52
C ARG A 1035 22.45 -30.38 11.83
N GLY A 1036 21.15 -30.54 12.13
CA GLY A 1036 20.66 -31.14 13.36
C GLY A 1036 20.95 -30.31 14.62
N LEU A 1037 21.18 -29.00 14.46
CA LEU A 1037 21.37 -28.08 15.60
C LEU A 1037 20.03 -27.59 16.16
N ILE A 1038 18.98 -27.58 15.33
CA ILE A 1038 17.61 -27.26 15.69
C ILE A 1038 16.74 -28.51 15.48
N ASP A 1039 16.02 -28.90 16.51
CA ASP A 1039 14.93 -29.88 16.46
C ASP A 1039 13.60 -29.11 16.41
N ILE A 1040 12.87 -29.24 15.31
CA ILE A 1040 11.60 -28.53 15.09
C ILE A 1040 10.49 -29.07 16.00
N GLU A 1041 10.50 -30.38 16.27
CA GLU A 1041 9.44 -31.03 17.06
C GLU A 1041 9.68 -30.81 18.57
N HIS A 1042 10.94 -30.69 18.97
CA HIS A 1042 11.34 -30.39 20.35
C HIS A 1042 12.27 -29.17 20.45
N PRO A 1043 11.78 -27.94 20.16
CA PRO A 1043 12.63 -26.74 20.07
C PRO A 1043 13.49 -26.51 21.32
N ALA A 1044 12.92 -26.63 22.51
CA ALA A 1044 13.61 -26.44 23.79
C ALA A 1044 14.77 -27.44 24.03
N HIS A 1045 14.76 -28.60 23.38
CA HIS A 1045 15.80 -29.62 23.49
C HIS A 1045 16.84 -29.54 22.36
N SER A 1046 16.75 -28.53 21.50
CA SER A 1046 17.68 -28.38 20.38
C SER A 1046 19.12 -28.19 20.90
N PRO A 1047 20.13 -28.88 20.30
CA PRO A 1047 21.54 -28.70 20.65
C PRO A 1047 22.07 -27.27 20.53
N PHE A 1048 21.36 -26.41 19.80
CA PHE A 1048 21.66 -24.98 19.72
C PHE A 1048 21.39 -24.25 21.05
N PHE A 1049 20.25 -24.49 21.71
CA PHE A 1049 19.89 -23.77 22.94
C PHE A 1049 20.74 -24.17 24.14
N THR A 1050 21.23 -25.42 24.20
CA THR A 1050 22.20 -25.84 25.23
C THR A 1050 23.51 -25.07 25.17
N LYS A 1051 23.87 -24.53 23.99
CA LYS A 1051 25.05 -23.66 23.85
C LYS A 1051 24.83 -22.27 24.43
N LEU A 1052 23.57 -21.83 24.55
CA LEU A 1052 23.16 -20.53 25.08
C LEU A 1052 22.99 -20.54 26.61
N GLU A 1053 22.94 -21.72 27.22
CA GLU A 1053 22.87 -21.90 28.67
C GLU A 1053 24.11 -21.34 29.38
N PHE A 1054 24.01 -21.16 30.70
CA PHE A 1054 25.08 -20.60 31.54
C PHE A 1054 26.44 -21.30 31.38
N SER A 1055 26.41 -22.62 31.21
CA SER A 1055 27.60 -23.47 31.02
C SER A 1055 28.03 -23.61 29.56
N GLY A 1056 27.27 -23.03 28.62
CA GLY A 1056 27.47 -23.15 27.19
C GLY A 1056 28.46 -22.12 26.62
N PRO A 1057 29.12 -22.43 25.49
CA PRO A 1057 30.12 -21.55 24.88
C PRO A 1057 29.55 -20.26 24.26
N MET A 1058 28.23 -20.13 24.18
CA MET A 1058 27.53 -18.95 23.64
C MET A 1058 26.69 -18.24 24.72
N TYR A 1059 26.99 -18.47 26.00
CA TYR A 1059 26.34 -17.76 27.10
C TYR A 1059 26.46 -16.23 26.93
N LYS A 1060 25.34 -15.52 27.07
CA LYS A 1060 25.18 -14.06 26.82
C LYS A 1060 25.42 -13.57 25.39
N ALA A 1061 25.53 -14.47 24.41
CA ALA A 1061 25.62 -14.04 23.00
C ALA A 1061 24.29 -13.45 22.48
N PHE A 1062 23.16 -13.84 23.07
CA PHE A 1062 21.81 -13.40 22.73
C PHE A 1062 21.07 -12.90 23.98
N THR A 1063 20.25 -11.87 23.83
CA THR A 1063 19.30 -11.42 24.88
C THR A 1063 18.12 -12.38 24.99
N GLU A 1064 17.28 -12.23 26.01
CA GLU A 1064 16.08 -13.08 26.15
C GLU A 1064 15.05 -12.80 25.04
N GLU A 1065 14.91 -11.56 24.59
CA GLU A 1065 14.06 -11.18 23.46
C GLU A 1065 14.54 -11.82 22.16
N GLU A 1066 15.85 -11.82 21.93
CA GLU A 1066 16.45 -12.46 20.75
C GLU A 1066 16.23 -13.98 20.78
N LYS A 1067 16.29 -14.61 21.95
CA LYS A 1067 15.95 -16.04 22.12
C LYS A 1067 14.47 -16.30 21.85
N ASN A 1068 13.57 -15.41 22.28
CA ASN A 1068 12.14 -15.51 21.99
C ASN A 1068 11.87 -15.45 20.48
N VAL A 1069 12.54 -14.54 19.76
CA VAL A 1069 12.45 -14.49 18.28
C VAL A 1069 12.89 -15.82 17.66
N MET A 1070 13.99 -16.40 18.12
CA MET A 1070 14.44 -17.71 17.64
C MET A 1070 13.41 -18.81 17.94
N MET A 1071 12.86 -18.82 19.15
CA MET A 1071 11.86 -19.81 19.56
C MET A 1071 10.58 -19.68 18.74
N ASP A 1072 10.02 -18.47 18.63
CA ASP A 1072 8.82 -18.20 17.84
C ASP A 1072 9.04 -18.59 16.35
N SER A 1073 10.25 -18.36 15.81
CA SER A 1073 10.61 -18.77 14.44
C SER A 1073 10.62 -20.28 14.25
N ILE A 1074 11.12 -21.04 15.22
CA ILE A 1074 11.12 -22.50 15.17
C ILE A 1074 9.70 -23.02 15.37
N GLU A 1075 8.96 -22.45 16.31
CA GLU A 1075 7.58 -22.85 16.60
C GLU A 1075 6.63 -22.58 15.42
N ALA A 1076 6.86 -21.52 14.63
CA ALA A 1076 6.13 -21.24 13.40
C ALA A 1076 6.34 -22.32 12.32
N LEU A 1077 7.45 -23.07 12.38
CA LEU A 1077 7.75 -24.18 11.48
C LEU A 1077 7.20 -25.53 11.98
N ARG A 1078 6.87 -25.66 13.27
CA ARG A 1078 6.37 -26.90 13.87
C ARG A 1078 5.02 -27.32 13.29
N THR A 1079 4.81 -28.62 13.15
CA THR A 1079 3.53 -29.20 12.75
C THR A 1079 2.45 -28.80 13.77
N GLY A 1080 1.42 -28.05 13.33
CA GLY A 1080 0.37 -27.53 14.22
C GLY A 1080 0.79 -26.37 15.12
N GLY A 1081 1.94 -25.73 14.86
CA GLY A 1081 2.41 -24.54 15.58
C GLY A 1081 1.69 -23.23 15.21
N ILE A 1082 0.82 -23.27 14.19
CA ILE A 1082 -0.01 -22.15 13.75
C ILE A 1082 -1.49 -22.55 13.87
N HIS A 1083 -2.27 -21.70 14.50
CA HIS A 1083 -3.71 -21.87 14.68
C HIS A 1083 -4.46 -21.25 13.50
N ILE A 1084 -4.88 -22.10 12.56
CA ILE A 1084 -5.71 -21.66 11.44
C ILE A 1084 -7.14 -21.45 11.95
N VAL A 1085 -7.59 -20.20 11.91
CA VAL A 1085 -8.93 -19.76 12.27
C VAL A 1085 -9.78 -19.68 11.01
N GLN A 1086 -10.97 -20.26 11.08
CA GLN A 1086 -11.94 -20.23 10.00
C GLN A 1086 -12.88 -19.04 10.19
N ALA A 1087 -13.33 -18.48 9.09
CA ALA A 1087 -14.46 -17.58 9.13
C ALA A 1087 -15.70 -18.32 9.63
N GLU A 1088 -16.60 -17.58 10.25
CA GLU A 1088 -17.91 -18.10 10.57
C GLU A 1088 -18.62 -18.50 9.28
N PRO A 1089 -19.40 -19.59 9.32
CA PRO A 1089 -20.37 -19.88 8.30
C PRO A 1089 -21.15 -18.62 7.96
N GLU A 1090 -21.23 -18.25 6.69
CA GLU A 1090 -22.31 -17.35 6.29
C GLU A 1090 -23.57 -18.11 6.71
N THR A 1091 -24.27 -17.60 7.73
CA THR A 1091 -25.57 -18.10 8.11
C THR A 1091 -26.52 -17.80 6.95
N SER A 1092 -26.44 -18.62 5.89
CA SER A 1092 -27.62 -19.08 5.18
C SER A 1092 -28.39 -19.89 6.20
N ALA A 1093 -28.98 -19.19 7.17
CA ALA A 1093 -29.99 -19.72 8.04
C ALA A 1093 -31.13 -20.14 7.12
N ASP A 1094 -31.16 -21.41 6.75
CA ASP A 1094 -32.42 -22.11 6.69
C ASP A 1094 -33.04 -21.86 8.06
N ALA A 1095 -33.89 -20.84 8.18
CA ALA A 1095 -34.45 -20.43 9.46
C ALA A 1095 -35.23 -21.59 10.09
N GLU A 1096 -35.63 -22.58 9.28
CA GLU A 1096 -36.14 -23.88 9.71
C GLU A 1096 -35.13 -24.73 10.49
N ASN A 1097 -33.83 -24.76 10.14
CA ASN A 1097 -32.82 -25.53 10.86
C ASN A 1097 -32.38 -24.83 12.14
N ALA A 1098 -32.28 -23.49 12.11
CA ALA A 1098 -32.03 -22.70 13.31
C ALA A 1098 -33.19 -22.78 14.31
N MET A 1099 -34.43 -22.72 13.82
CA MET A 1099 -35.62 -22.97 14.62
C MET A 1099 -35.66 -24.42 15.13
N LEU A 1100 -35.25 -25.41 14.33
CA LEU A 1100 -35.20 -26.80 14.76
C LEU A 1100 -34.24 -27.01 15.93
N ASP A 1101 -33.07 -26.39 15.90
CA ASP A 1101 -32.10 -26.47 16.99
C ASP A 1101 -32.53 -25.66 18.21
N LEU A 1102 -33.20 -24.52 18.03
CA LEU A 1102 -33.86 -23.80 19.12
C LEU A 1102 -34.94 -24.67 19.79
N VAL A 1103 -35.80 -25.31 18.99
CA VAL A 1103 -36.85 -26.22 19.47
C VAL A 1103 -36.25 -27.42 20.19
N LYS A 1104 -35.13 -27.99 19.73
CA LYS A 1104 -34.41 -29.05 20.45
C LYS A 1104 -33.93 -28.56 21.82
N ARG A 1105 -33.27 -27.40 21.86
CA ARG A 1105 -32.71 -26.80 23.09
C ARG A 1105 -33.79 -26.42 24.11
N ARG A 1106 -34.95 -25.97 23.65
CA ARG A 1106 -36.06 -25.44 24.47
C ARG A 1106 -37.30 -26.36 24.50
N SER A 1107 -37.14 -27.62 24.09
CA SER A 1107 -38.27 -28.56 23.87
C SER A 1107 -39.11 -28.78 25.13
N ASN A 1108 -38.47 -28.85 26.29
CA ASN A 1108 -39.14 -29.03 27.59
C ASN A 1108 -39.91 -27.77 28.02
N GLU A 1109 -39.34 -26.59 27.83
CA GLU A 1109 -39.98 -25.31 28.12
C GLU A 1109 -41.15 -25.02 27.16
N MET A 1110 -40.99 -25.35 25.88
CA MET A 1110 -42.03 -25.19 24.85
C MET A 1110 -43.22 -26.13 25.05
N ALA A 1111 -42.99 -27.35 25.53
CA ALA A 1111 -44.06 -28.29 25.91
C ALA A 1111 -44.95 -27.72 27.02
N TYR A 1112 -44.33 -27.07 28.00
CA TYR A 1112 -45.04 -26.42 29.11
C TYR A 1112 -45.92 -25.25 28.63
N VAL A 1113 -45.43 -24.45 27.66
CA VAL A 1113 -46.14 -23.31 27.07
C VAL A 1113 -47.37 -23.77 26.27
N TRP A 1114 -47.27 -24.83 25.46
CA TRP A 1114 -48.37 -25.32 24.63
C TRP A 1114 -49.56 -25.84 25.46
N VAL A 1115 -49.28 -26.53 26.58
CA VAL A 1115 -50.31 -26.98 27.53
C VAL A 1115 -51.08 -25.81 28.15
N GLN A 1116 -50.40 -24.68 28.40
CA GLN A 1116 -51.02 -23.49 29.00
C GLN A 1116 -51.81 -22.66 27.98
N THR A 1117 -51.49 -22.74 26.68
CA THR A 1117 -52.05 -21.82 25.66
C THR A 1117 -52.99 -22.46 24.64
N VAL A 1118 -52.86 -23.76 24.33
CA VAL A 1118 -53.63 -24.42 23.25
C VAL A 1118 -54.64 -25.45 23.79
N ALA A 1119 -54.28 -26.17 24.84
CA ALA A 1119 -55.11 -27.24 25.41
C ALA A 1119 -56.46 -26.83 26.04
N PRO A 1120 -56.75 -25.57 26.47
CA PRO A 1120 -58.04 -25.27 27.09
C PRO A 1120 -59.25 -25.32 26.13
N HIS A 1121 -59.06 -25.50 24.82
CA HIS A 1121 -60.11 -25.30 23.82
C HIS A 1121 -60.51 -26.53 22.99
N GLN A 1122 -60.13 -27.75 23.37
CA GLN A 1122 -60.64 -28.97 22.72
C GLN A 1122 -61.24 -29.96 23.73
N ASN A 1123 -62.57 -29.99 23.78
CA ASN A 1123 -63.34 -31.04 24.47
C ASN A 1123 -63.21 -32.35 23.69
N GLY A 1124 -62.18 -33.12 24.01
CA GLY A 1124 -61.93 -34.44 23.47
C GLY A 1124 -60.45 -34.79 23.64
N ALA A 1125 -60.12 -35.51 24.71
CA ALA A 1125 -58.76 -35.98 24.93
C ALA A 1125 -58.27 -36.86 23.75
N PRO A 1126 -56.97 -36.82 23.46
CA PRO A 1126 -56.24 -38.08 23.54
C PRO A 1126 -54.85 -37.91 24.20
N ALA A 1127 -54.55 -38.86 25.10
CA ALA A 1127 -53.22 -39.39 25.44
C ALA A 1127 -52.10 -38.44 25.95
N SER A 1128 -51.21 -38.99 26.77
CA SER A 1128 -50.03 -38.39 27.39
C SER A 1128 -49.10 -37.68 26.39
N MET A 1129 -49.15 -36.34 26.36
CA MET A 1129 -48.25 -35.51 25.55
C MET A 1129 -46.75 -35.56 25.93
N PRO A 1130 -46.31 -35.94 27.15
CA PRO A 1130 -44.88 -36.15 27.42
C PRO A 1130 -44.21 -37.16 26.48
N GLU A 1131 -44.95 -38.21 26.06
CA GLU A 1131 -44.46 -39.21 25.09
C GLU A 1131 -44.50 -38.72 23.63
N TRP A 1132 -45.18 -37.60 23.34
CA TRP A 1132 -45.28 -37.03 21.98
C TRP A 1132 -44.21 -35.98 21.69
N VAL A 1133 -43.73 -35.27 22.73
CA VAL A 1133 -42.74 -34.18 22.63
C VAL A 1133 -41.32 -34.67 22.98
N GLU A 1134 -41.16 -35.75 23.76
CA GLU A 1134 -39.86 -36.39 23.93
C GLU A 1134 -39.31 -36.88 22.58
N GLY A 1135 -38.32 -36.15 22.06
CA GLY A 1135 -37.52 -36.56 20.90
C GLY A 1135 -38.08 -36.20 19.52
N ARG A 1136 -39.17 -35.41 19.39
CA ARG A 1136 -39.79 -35.08 18.08
C ARG A 1136 -39.89 -33.57 17.75
N PRO A 1137 -38.76 -32.84 17.67
CA PRO A 1137 -38.71 -31.38 17.47
C PRO A 1137 -39.27 -30.91 16.11
N ILE A 1138 -39.13 -31.72 15.05
CA ILE A 1138 -39.69 -31.42 13.72
C ILE A 1138 -41.22 -31.36 13.77
N LYS A 1139 -41.86 -32.27 14.52
CA LYS A 1139 -43.32 -32.36 14.62
C LYS A 1139 -43.92 -31.21 15.41
N LEU A 1140 -43.18 -30.68 16.40
CA LEU A 1140 -43.57 -29.48 17.14
C LEU A 1140 -43.52 -28.23 16.24
N MET A 1141 -42.52 -28.12 15.37
CA MET A 1141 -42.47 -27.06 14.36
C MET A 1141 -43.63 -27.16 13.37
N GLU A 1142 -44.00 -28.37 12.92
CA GLU A 1142 -45.19 -28.56 12.06
C GLU A 1142 -46.47 -28.07 12.75
N VAL A 1143 -46.63 -28.32 14.05
CA VAL A 1143 -47.78 -27.86 14.83
C VAL A 1143 -47.81 -26.34 14.90
N PHE A 1144 -46.68 -25.69 15.20
CA PHE A 1144 -46.61 -24.22 15.19
C PHE A 1144 -46.94 -23.65 13.81
N ALA A 1145 -46.33 -24.17 12.75
CA ALA A 1145 -46.55 -23.71 11.38
C ALA A 1145 -47.99 -23.92 10.87
N ARG A 1146 -48.70 -24.96 11.37
CA ARG A 1146 -50.08 -25.30 10.99
C ARG A 1146 -51.15 -24.77 11.93
N THR A 1147 -50.78 -23.97 12.94
CA THR A 1147 -51.73 -23.37 13.90
C THR A 1147 -51.77 -21.84 13.71
N PRO A 1148 -52.67 -21.33 12.86
CA PRO A 1148 -52.73 -19.90 12.52
C PRO A 1148 -52.99 -18.97 13.72
N SER A 1149 -53.52 -19.50 14.82
CA SER A 1149 -53.76 -18.74 16.05
C SER A 1149 -52.50 -18.52 16.91
N LEU A 1150 -51.37 -19.13 16.54
CA LEU A 1150 -50.08 -19.03 17.24
C LEU A 1150 -48.98 -18.45 16.35
N VAL A 1151 -48.80 -18.99 15.15
CA VAL A 1151 -47.85 -18.50 14.16
C VAL A 1151 -48.62 -18.23 12.87
N ASN A 1152 -48.45 -17.03 12.33
CA ASN A 1152 -48.93 -16.63 11.02
C ASN A 1152 -47.73 -16.66 10.04
N PRO A 1153 -47.58 -17.71 9.22
CA PRO A 1153 -46.45 -17.85 8.31
C PRO A 1153 -46.32 -16.63 7.37
N GLY A 1154 -45.14 -16.02 7.38
CA GLY A 1154 -44.82 -14.82 6.60
C GLY A 1154 -45.11 -13.50 7.32
N ASP A 1155 -45.71 -13.52 8.50
CA ASP A 1155 -46.07 -12.31 9.25
C ASP A 1155 -45.78 -12.45 10.76
N PRO A 1156 -44.54 -12.15 11.20
CA PRO A 1156 -44.17 -12.17 12.61
C PRO A 1156 -45.02 -11.22 13.47
N SER A 1157 -45.39 -10.06 12.93
CA SER A 1157 -46.10 -9.01 13.68
C SER A 1157 -47.52 -9.42 14.09
N HIS A 1158 -48.16 -10.30 13.33
CA HIS A 1158 -49.47 -10.89 13.67
C HIS A 1158 -49.38 -12.30 14.27
N SER A 1159 -48.17 -12.78 14.56
CA SER A 1159 -47.95 -14.09 15.19
C SER A 1159 -47.96 -13.97 16.71
N ARG A 1160 -49.00 -14.52 17.36
CA ARG A 1160 -49.17 -14.47 18.82
C ARG A 1160 -48.00 -15.08 19.59
N PHE A 1161 -47.34 -16.10 19.03
CA PHE A 1161 -46.15 -16.70 19.61
C PHE A 1161 -44.96 -15.71 19.65
N PHE A 1162 -44.79 -14.92 18.58
CA PHE A 1162 -43.76 -13.89 18.51
C PHE A 1162 -44.02 -12.76 19.52
N GLU A 1163 -45.26 -12.29 19.62
CA GLU A 1163 -45.68 -11.32 20.65
C GLU A 1163 -45.33 -11.83 22.06
N MET A 1164 -45.58 -13.11 22.34
CA MET A 1164 -45.32 -13.69 23.66
C MET A 1164 -43.84 -13.74 24.03
N ILE A 1165 -42.93 -13.97 23.09
CA ILE A 1165 -41.47 -14.05 23.34
C ILE A 1165 -40.76 -12.70 23.17
N SER A 1166 -41.44 -11.68 22.64
CA SER A 1166 -40.89 -10.33 22.49
C SER A 1166 -40.52 -9.72 23.85
N PRO A 1167 -39.67 -8.67 23.90
CA PRO A 1167 -39.25 -8.04 25.17
C PRO A 1167 -40.39 -7.51 26.05
N SER A 1168 -41.54 -7.20 25.46
CA SER A 1168 -42.77 -6.77 26.15
C SER A 1168 -43.75 -7.91 26.41
N GLY A 1169 -43.41 -9.12 25.96
CA GLY A 1169 -44.23 -10.32 26.02
C GLY A 1169 -44.12 -11.07 27.35
N ARG A 1170 -45.10 -11.94 27.61
CA ARG A 1170 -45.18 -12.73 28.85
C ARG A 1170 -44.06 -13.78 29.00
N MET A 1171 -43.23 -13.99 27.98
CA MET A 1171 -42.11 -14.94 27.94
C MET A 1171 -40.76 -14.26 27.65
N ALA A 1172 -40.66 -12.94 27.83
CA ALA A 1172 -39.44 -12.17 27.56
C ALA A 1172 -38.19 -12.71 28.29
N ASP A 1173 -38.35 -13.23 29.52
CA ASP A 1173 -37.24 -13.78 30.32
C ASP A 1173 -36.86 -15.23 29.94
N LEU A 1174 -37.60 -15.87 29.02
CA LEU A 1174 -37.40 -17.28 28.65
C LEU A 1174 -36.50 -17.47 27.42
N PHE A 1175 -36.41 -16.45 26.56
CA PHE A 1175 -35.66 -16.47 25.31
C PHE A 1175 -34.63 -15.34 25.28
N ALA A 1176 -33.40 -15.63 24.88
CA ALA A 1176 -32.39 -14.59 24.61
C ALA A 1176 -32.75 -13.81 23.33
N ALA A 1177 -32.24 -12.57 23.19
CA ALA A 1177 -32.53 -11.72 22.03
C ALA A 1177 -32.21 -12.39 20.68
N GLU A 1178 -31.12 -13.16 20.63
CA GLU A 1178 -30.71 -13.99 19.48
C GLU A 1178 -31.69 -15.14 19.17
N GLU A 1179 -32.33 -15.71 20.19
CA GLU A 1179 -33.33 -16.77 20.04
C GLU A 1179 -34.66 -16.18 19.53
N VAL A 1180 -35.03 -14.97 19.98
CA VAL A 1180 -36.20 -14.24 19.47
C VAL A 1180 -36.02 -13.87 18.00
N ALA A 1181 -34.85 -13.37 17.62
CA ALA A 1181 -34.51 -13.10 16.22
C ALA A 1181 -34.56 -14.36 15.35
N THR A 1182 -34.17 -15.52 15.91
CA THR A 1182 -34.29 -16.82 15.22
C THR A 1182 -35.74 -17.18 14.93
N VAL A 1183 -36.66 -16.97 15.89
CA VAL A 1183 -38.10 -17.21 15.71
C VAL A 1183 -38.69 -16.21 14.70
N GLU A 1184 -38.31 -14.94 14.78
CA GLU A 1184 -38.78 -13.89 13.84
C GLU A 1184 -38.43 -14.24 12.39
N ALA A 1185 -37.16 -14.57 12.15
CA ALA A 1185 -36.66 -14.95 10.84
C ALA A 1185 -37.37 -16.20 10.30
N TRP A 1186 -37.64 -17.20 11.16
CA TRP A 1186 -38.36 -18.40 10.78
C TRP A 1186 -39.81 -18.12 10.37
N ILE A 1187 -40.52 -17.29 11.12
CA ILE A 1187 -41.90 -16.90 10.79
C ILE A 1187 -41.92 -16.08 9.50
N ALA A 1188 -41.03 -15.09 9.35
CA ALA A 1188 -40.94 -14.25 8.16
C ALA A 1188 -40.66 -15.05 6.88
N GLN A 1189 -39.93 -16.17 6.98
CA GLN A 1189 -39.63 -17.08 5.86
C GLN A 1189 -40.74 -18.11 5.58
N GLY A 1190 -41.91 -17.97 6.23
CA GLY A 1190 -43.08 -18.82 6.01
C GLY A 1190 -43.14 -20.04 6.91
N ALA A 1191 -42.46 -20.02 8.06
CA ALA A 1191 -42.52 -21.07 9.09
C ALA A 1191 -42.30 -22.49 8.54
N ARG A 1192 -41.33 -22.65 7.63
CA ARG A 1192 -41.04 -23.92 6.94
C ARG A 1192 -40.48 -24.97 7.91
N VAL A 1193 -40.66 -26.23 7.57
CA VAL A 1193 -40.19 -27.36 8.38
C VAL A 1193 -39.23 -28.20 7.53
N PRO A 1194 -38.06 -28.63 8.05
CA PRO A 1194 -37.06 -29.33 7.24
C PRO A 1194 -37.55 -30.68 6.69
N ASP A 1195 -37.21 -31.00 5.44
CA ASP A 1195 -37.57 -32.25 4.77
C ASP A 1195 -36.85 -33.47 5.37
N GLY A 1196 -37.59 -34.27 6.15
CA GLY A 1196 -37.05 -35.44 6.87
C GLY A 1196 -38.07 -36.47 7.36
N ALA A 1197 -39.28 -36.50 6.79
CA ALA A 1197 -40.38 -37.37 7.24
C ALA A 1197 -40.24 -38.87 6.87
N ALA A 1198 -39.16 -39.30 6.21
CA ALA A 1198 -39.12 -40.62 5.58
C ALA A 1198 -38.63 -41.80 6.46
N HIS A 1199 -38.16 -41.58 7.70
CA HIS A 1199 -37.55 -42.66 8.50
C HIS A 1199 -38.01 -42.83 9.97
N GLU A 1200 -39.08 -42.18 10.42
CA GLU A 1200 -39.76 -42.67 11.63
C GLU A 1200 -40.75 -43.77 11.24
N LYS A 1201 -40.45 -45.02 11.64
CA LYS A 1201 -41.28 -46.21 11.34
C LYS A 1201 -42.75 -45.96 11.68
N ALA A 1202 -43.61 -46.12 10.68
CA ALA A 1202 -45.06 -46.15 10.85
C ALA A 1202 -45.48 -47.32 11.76
N ILE A 1203 -46.32 -47.04 12.75
CA ILE A 1203 -47.08 -48.06 13.48
C ILE A 1203 -48.38 -48.31 12.69
N PRO A 1204 -48.78 -49.56 12.38
CA PRO A 1204 -49.98 -49.83 11.60
C PRO A 1204 -51.25 -49.45 12.38
N ILE A 1205 -52.13 -48.67 11.75
CA ILE A 1205 -53.50 -48.48 12.20
C ILE A 1205 -54.32 -49.65 11.63
N ALA A 1206 -54.68 -50.63 12.47
CA ALA A 1206 -55.69 -51.62 12.13
C ALA A 1206 -57.04 -51.17 12.69
N ALA A 1207 -57.95 -50.82 11.78
CA ALA A 1207 -59.35 -50.58 12.07
C ALA A 1207 -60.10 -51.92 12.22
N ALA A 1208 -60.88 -52.05 13.29
CA ALA A 1208 -62.06 -52.90 13.33
C ALA A 1208 -63.06 -52.29 14.33
N ALA A 1209 -63.97 -51.47 13.82
CA ALA A 1209 -65.23 -51.18 14.49
C ALA A 1209 -66.18 -52.37 14.23
N ALA A 1210 -66.67 -53.03 15.27
CA ALA A 1210 -68.04 -53.58 15.36
C ALA A 1210 -68.26 -54.35 16.67
N ALA A 1211 -69.47 -54.16 17.23
CA ALA A 1211 -70.09 -54.88 18.35
C ALA A 1211 -69.46 -54.60 19.73
N GLY A 1212 -70.20 -54.41 20.81
CA GLY A 1212 -71.61 -54.63 21.11
C GLY A 1212 -71.74 -54.40 22.62
N ALA A 1213 -72.97 -54.24 23.07
CA ALA A 1213 -73.33 -53.78 24.40
C ALA A 1213 -72.85 -54.70 25.55
N ASP A 1214 -72.79 -54.07 26.73
CA ASP A 1214 -73.29 -54.58 28.01
C ASP A 1214 -72.36 -55.38 28.96
N LYS A 1215 -72.48 -54.99 30.25
CA LYS A 1215 -72.26 -55.71 31.52
C LYS A 1215 -70.87 -55.76 32.20
N ASN A 1216 -70.77 -54.95 33.26
CA ASN A 1216 -70.77 -55.32 34.70
C ASN A 1216 -69.72 -56.28 35.32
N VAL A 1217 -69.35 -55.90 36.56
CA VAL A 1217 -68.64 -56.63 37.66
C VAL A 1217 -67.11 -56.67 37.53
N GLY A 1218 -66.33 -55.96 38.36
CA GLY A 1218 -65.91 -56.34 39.74
C GLY A 1218 -64.63 -57.19 39.66
N ALA A 1219 -63.59 -57.13 40.49
CA ALA A 1219 -63.30 -56.60 41.81
C ALA A 1219 -61.74 -56.59 41.93
N VAL A 1220 -61.14 -55.59 42.58
CA VAL A 1220 -60.48 -55.70 43.91
C VAL A 1220 -59.04 -56.27 43.91
N SER A 1221 -58.12 -55.33 44.20
CA SER A 1221 -56.90 -55.36 45.03
C SER A 1221 -55.88 -56.51 44.97
N GLU A 1222 -54.59 -56.16 44.94
CA GLU A 1222 -53.64 -56.16 46.08
C GLU A 1222 -52.27 -55.70 45.53
N HIS A 1223 -51.73 -54.56 45.99
CA HIS A 1223 -50.79 -54.37 47.10
C HIS A 1223 -49.32 -54.74 46.83
N SER A 1224 -48.45 -54.04 47.58
CA SER A 1224 -46.99 -54.13 47.69
C SER A 1224 -46.23 -53.45 46.55
N ASP A 1225 -45.18 -52.67 46.73
CA ASP A 1225 -44.50 -51.97 47.84
C ASP A 1225 -43.17 -51.45 47.22
N PRO A 1226 -42.45 -50.49 47.83
CA PRO A 1226 -41.31 -49.78 47.24
C PRO A 1226 -39.99 -50.21 47.94
N PRO A 1227 -38.97 -49.35 48.17
CA PRO A 1227 -38.03 -48.56 47.33
C PRO A 1227 -36.54 -48.96 47.59
N GLN A 1228 -35.53 -48.30 46.95
CA GLN A 1228 -34.29 -47.78 47.60
C GLN A 1228 -33.22 -47.17 46.65
N GLY A 1229 -32.61 -46.04 47.10
CA GLY A 1229 -31.27 -45.52 46.72
C GLY A 1229 -31.23 -44.12 46.04
N SER A 1230 -31.29 -42.98 46.77
CA SER A 1230 -30.19 -42.11 47.28
C SER A 1230 -29.47 -41.26 46.19
N PHE A 1231 -29.16 -39.96 46.30
CA PHE A 1231 -28.84 -39.01 47.38
C PHE A 1231 -29.25 -37.56 47.00
N GLY A 1232 -29.48 -36.70 48.00
CA GLY A 1232 -29.82 -35.29 47.84
C GLY A 1232 -28.71 -34.28 48.21
N ASP A 1233 -28.84 -33.09 47.64
CA ASP A 1233 -28.89 -31.75 48.25
C ASP A 1233 -27.92 -31.35 49.39
N LYS A 1234 -27.12 -30.29 49.17
CA LYS A 1234 -27.14 -29.03 49.97
C LYS A 1234 -26.05 -28.00 49.61
N ARG A 1235 -26.50 -26.73 49.60
CA ARG A 1235 -25.84 -25.41 49.64
C ARG A 1235 -24.57 -25.30 50.50
N TRP A 1236 -23.65 -24.40 50.10
CA TRP A 1236 -22.85 -23.57 51.02
C TRP A 1236 -22.59 -22.15 50.49
N ARG A 1237 -22.86 -21.16 51.35
CA ARG A 1237 -22.32 -19.78 51.37
C ARG A 1237 -20.97 -19.80 52.09
N ILE A 1238 -20.05 -18.90 51.78
CA ILE A 1238 -18.92 -18.57 52.66
C ILE A 1238 -18.77 -17.05 52.76
N GLY A 1239 -18.68 -16.55 54.00
CA GLY A 1239 -18.37 -15.17 54.35
C GLY A 1239 -16.93 -15.04 54.91
N MET A 1240 -16.46 -13.80 54.94
CA MET A 1240 -15.20 -13.35 55.56
C MET A 1240 -15.06 -13.73 57.05
N GLY A 1241 -13.82 -13.89 57.51
CA GLY A 1241 -13.44 -13.84 58.93
C GLY A 1241 -11.99 -14.32 59.17
N ALA A 1242 -11.15 -13.41 59.65
CA ALA A 1242 -9.71 -13.55 59.85
C ALA A 1242 -9.28 -14.29 61.14
N VAL A 1243 -7.95 -14.44 61.26
CA VAL A 1243 -7.10 -14.66 62.47
C VAL A 1243 -6.76 -16.12 62.83
N HIS A 1244 -5.56 -16.57 62.44
CA HIS A 1244 -4.38 -16.54 63.31
C HIS A 1244 -3.06 -16.67 62.55
#